data_AF-A0AA90QZH1-F1
#
_entry.id   AF-A0AA90QZH1-F1
#
_cell.length_a   1.000
_cell.length_b   1.000
_cell.length_c   1.000
_cell.angle_alpha   90.00
_cell.angle_beta   90.00
_cell.angle_gamma   90.00
#
_symmetry.space_group_name_H-M   'P 1'
#
loop_
_entity.id
_entity.type
_entity.pdbx_description
1 polymer ?
#
loop_
_entity_poly.entity_id
_entity_poly.type
_entity_poly.pdbx_seq_one_letter_code
_entity_poly.pdbx_strand_id
1 'polypeptide(L)'
;MVDENRKDIQSVLRKPLFKQSLLFKNPTLASEWDMEKNFPLTQADVNVSYEGKVGWKCIKNHSWEAIVRNRNKGNGCPECNDERKSKRKDGEPSLKEVYPQIAKEWHPTKNNISIKDVRIKSNKKLWWRCVKGHEWQTTVSNRTRDVGGGCPYCSGYYASPENNLQAIHPVIAREWHPTLNSDTPYDVTPMSKQKRYWLCHKGHITYLAVQKKVVSKACPDCLKKEKTSFPEWVIYFYVNKVFKRAQKGVIYNSPSQFHLDCLIEDINLAIEYDGSFFHRDVERDIRKDRSLKNNRENLILIRFREDGCPEYTSPNQNVHFWQVQKSESSLRNNIQLLFRWIEENIKGIPHIEVDIDIDRDRTEIRDLIVHWEKANSLEKSHPELVVQWHPTQNGTFKPSHITKGSDEKVCWQCDSGHSWQATVSSRVAGSGCPYCSNRYIGSDNNITITHPEIADQWHPELNGEHTPDLYSSGNSYYKAWWKCLKDSSHAWQALISSRIKDKSGFPFCSGHKATHHNNLAITHPDIAMYWNWELNTITPFEVKRFSNRKVWWRCDISPSHVWEAVISHRTEKSGCPYCTNKIVSDENNLAVTHPQIAEEWHSKKNGTITPREVTKGSDKRIWWVCSERHEWQTKVYNRTKINGTNCPKCSKMKKRFTKDSSLNESK
;
A
#
# COMPACT_ATOMS: atom_id res chain seq x y z
N MET A 1 28.03 -57.05 5.63
CA MET A 1 28.45 -55.95 6.52
C MET A 1 28.71 -56.56 7.88
N VAL A 2 29.99 -56.69 8.20
CA VAL A 2 30.53 -57.37 9.39
C VAL A 2 30.42 -56.38 10.55
N ASP A 3 29.77 -56.80 11.63
CA ASP A 3 29.50 -55.95 12.79
C ASP A 3 30.78 -55.78 13.63
N GLU A 4 31.32 -54.56 13.59
CA GLU A 4 32.48 -54.08 14.33
C GLU A 4 32.15 -53.98 15.83
N ASN A 5 32.39 -55.03 16.63
CA ASN A 5 32.46 -54.89 18.09
C ASN A 5 33.15 -56.05 18.82
N ARG A 6 34.38 -56.38 18.44
CA ARG A 6 35.33 -57.08 19.32
C ARG A 6 36.68 -56.38 19.27
N LYS A 7 36.84 -55.32 20.07
CA LYS A 7 38.16 -54.79 20.39
C LYS A 7 38.93 -55.85 21.18
N ASP A 8 40.04 -56.27 20.57
CA ASP A 8 41.18 -57.01 21.10
C ASP A 8 41.23 -57.22 22.62
N ILE A 9 41.04 -58.46 23.04
CA ILE A 9 41.39 -58.98 24.38
C ILE A 9 42.91 -59.26 24.49
N GLN A 10 43.73 -58.89 23.50
CA GLN A 10 45.18 -59.18 23.50
C GLN A 10 46.06 -57.96 23.16
N SER A 11 45.90 -56.84 23.89
CA SER A 11 46.96 -55.82 23.95
C SER A 11 47.52 -55.67 25.37
N VAL A 12 48.76 -56.15 25.51
CA VAL A 12 49.76 -55.96 26.58
C VAL A 12 49.31 -55.12 27.79
N LEU A 13 48.65 -55.75 28.76
CA LEU A 13 48.59 -55.24 30.14
C LEU A 13 49.94 -55.51 30.80
N ARG A 14 50.77 -54.49 31.02
CA ARG A 14 51.86 -54.59 32.02
C ARG A 14 51.20 -54.89 33.36
N LYS A 15 51.24 -56.14 33.81
CA LYS A 15 50.76 -56.53 35.13
C LYS A 15 51.44 -55.63 36.17
N PRO A 16 50.70 -54.98 37.07
CA PRO A 16 51.31 -54.17 38.11
C PRO A 16 52.19 -55.06 38.98
N LEU A 17 53.24 -54.49 39.59
CA LEU A 17 53.96 -55.18 40.66
C LEU A 17 52.94 -55.64 41.71
N PHE A 18 53.09 -56.84 42.27
CA PHE A 18 52.12 -57.42 43.21
C PHE A 18 51.72 -56.46 44.35
N LYS A 19 52.69 -55.69 44.87
CA LYS A 19 52.50 -54.64 45.90
C LYS A 19 51.60 -53.46 45.48
N GLN A 20 51.31 -53.32 44.18
CA GLN A 20 50.46 -52.29 43.59
C GLN A 20 49.11 -52.84 43.08
N SER A 21 48.89 -54.15 43.19
CA SER A 21 47.65 -54.79 42.78
C SER A 21 46.46 -54.42 43.70
N LEU A 22 45.24 -54.56 43.18
CA LEU A 22 44.01 -54.40 43.95
C LEU A 22 43.96 -55.39 45.12
N LEU A 23 44.37 -56.65 44.89
CA LEU A 23 44.44 -57.68 45.92
C LEU A 23 45.27 -57.26 47.12
N PHE A 24 46.42 -56.62 46.90
CA PHE A 24 47.31 -56.18 47.97
C PHE A 24 46.88 -54.85 48.60
N LYS A 25 46.45 -53.88 47.77
CA LYS A 25 46.14 -52.51 48.23
C LYS A 25 44.75 -52.38 48.87
N ASN A 26 43.79 -53.22 48.50
CA ASN A 26 42.44 -53.19 49.07
C ASN A 26 41.82 -54.61 49.10
N PRO A 27 42.23 -55.47 50.05
CA PRO A 27 41.79 -56.87 50.14
C PRO A 27 40.29 -57.04 50.35
N THR A 28 39.65 -56.10 51.07
CA THR A 28 38.21 -56.12 51.31
C THR A 28 37.42 -55.81 50.05
N LEU A 29 37.92 -54.92 49.19
CA LEU A 29 37.30 -54.72 47.88
C LEU A 29 37.60 -55.90 46.94
N ALA A 30 38.81 -56.46 46.99
CA ALA A 30 39.21 -57.61 46.19
C ALA A 30 38.35 -58.86 46.46
N SER A 31 37.83 -59.03 47.68
CA SER A 31 36.91 -60.14 48.01
C SER A 31 35.55 -60.03 47.34
N GLU A 32 35.18 -58.84 46.84
CA GLU A 32 33.94 -58.63 46.07
C GLU A 32 34.14 -58.85 44.56
N TRP A 33 35.29 -59.37 44.11
CA TRP A 33 35.56 -59.60 42.70
C TRP A 33 34.81 -60.83 42.17
N ASP A 34 34.18 -60.70 41.01
CA ASP A 34 33.49 -61.82 40.35
C ASP A 34 34.48 -62.62 39.50
N MET A 35 34.98 -63.74 40.02
CA MET A 35 36.02 -64.56 39.37
C MET A 35 35.57 -65.13 38.02
N GLU A 36 34.29 -65.46 37.86
CA GLU A 36 33.76 -66.04 36.62
C GLU A 36 33.62 -64.98 35.53
N LYS A 37 33.08 -63.81 35.87
CA LYS A 37 32.87 -62.73 34.89
C LYS A 37 34.15 -62.05 34.43
N ASN A 38 35.17 -62.07 35.28
CA ASN A 38 36.42 -61.36 34.99
C ASN A 38 37.48 -62.24 34.33
N PHE A 39 37.26 -63.55 34.20
CA PHE A 39 38.23 -64.44 33.58
C PHE A 39 38.59 -63.96 32.15
N PRO A 40 39.89 -63.82 31.80
CA PRO A 40 41.07 -64.34 32.50
C PRO A 40 41.75 -63.39 33.52
N LEU A 41 41.17 -62.23 33.84
CA LEU A 41 41.72 -61.26 34.80
C LEU A 41 41.42 -61.63 36.26
N THR A 42 42.44 -61.52 37.11
CA THR A 42 42.33 -61.67 38.56
C THR A 42 42.53 -60.33 39.29
N GLN A 43 42.22 -60.28 40.59
CA GLN A 43 42.47 -59.10 41.42
C GLN A 43 43.96 -58.73 41.53
N ALA A 44 44.86 -59.66 41.20
CA ALA A 44 46.30 -59.42 41.16
C ALA A 44 46.76 -58.73 39.87
N ASP A 45 45.97 -58.82 38.80
CA ASP A 45 46.34 -58.31 37.46
C ASP A 45 45.97 -56.84 37.25
N VAL A 46 45.21 -56.23 38.18
CA VAL A 46 44.77 -54.83 38.10
C VAL A 46 45.22 -54.03 39.32
N ASN A 47 45.42 -52.72 39.17
CA ASN A 47 45.69 -51.80 40.28
C ASN A 47 44.41 -51.06 40.73
N VAL A 48 44.47 -50.39 41.89
CA VAL A 48 43.31 -49.65 42.45
C VAL A 48 42.85 -48.44 41.62
N SER A 49 43.67 -47.99 40.67
CA SER A 49 43.34 -46.93 39.71
C SER A 49 42.86 -47.45 38.36
N TYR A 50 42.73 -48.77 38.19
CA TYR A 50 42.33 -49.39 36.93
C TYR A 50 40.98 -48.85 36.46
N GLU A 51 40.94 -48.41 35.20
CA GLU A 51 39.79 -47.71 34.61
C GLU A 51 38.90 -48.61 33.76
N GLY A 52 39.28 -49.87 33.56
CA GLY A 52 38.44 -50.88 32.91
C GLY A 52 37.28 -51.31 33.82
N LYS A 53 36.15 -51.66 33.20
CA LYS A 53 35.00 -52.26 33.89
C LYS A 53 35.29 -53.74 34.15
N VAL A 54 35.01 -54.17 35.37
CA VAL A 54 35.10 -55.56 35.81
C VAL A 54 33.83 -55.92 36.59
N GLY A 55 33.49 -57.20 36.61
CA GLY A 55 32.41 -57.79 37.39
C GLY A 55 32.72 -57.81 38.89
N TRP A 56 31.70 -57.57 39.70
CA TRP A 56 31.74 -57.59 41.14
C TRP A 56 30.55 -58.35 41.69
N LYS A 57 30.72 -58.96 42.85
CA LYS A 57 29.72 -59.75 43.54
C LYS A 57 29.79 -59.44 45.04
N CYS A 58 28.71 -58.89 45.60
CA CYS A 58 28.69 -58.51 47.02
C CYS A 58 28.33 -59.70 47.92
N ILE A 59 28.42 -59.52 49.24
CA ILE A 59 28.07 -60.55 50.23
C ILE A 59 26.61 -61.02 50.17
N LYS A 60 25.70 -60.19 49.63
CA LYS A 60 24.30 -60.55 49.36
C LYS A 60 24.09 -61.24 48.01
N ASN A 61 25.18 -61.61 47.32
CA ASN A 61 25.18 -62.31 46.04
C ASN A 61 24.69 -61.49 44.82
N HIS A 62 24.50 -60.17 44.95
CA HIS A 62 24.21 -59.29 43.80
C HIS A 62 25.46 -59.13 42.94
N SER A 63 25.32 -59.27 41.62
CA SER A 63 26.43 -59.18 40.65
C SER A 63 26.26 -57.98 39.71
N TRP A 64 27.30 -57.16 39.52
CA TRP A 64 27.27 -55.97 38.66
C TRP A 64 28.64 -55.62 38.09
N GLU A 65 28.69 -54.78 37.06
CA GLU A 65 29.95 -54.28 36.49
C GLU A 65 30.25 -52.86 36.95
N ALA A 66 31.50 -52.61 37.35
CA ALA A 66 31.96 -51.28 37.71
C ALA A 66 33.47 -51.13 37.51
N ILE A 67 33.92 -49.88 37.39
CA ILE A 67 35.33 -49.53 37.29
C ILE A 67 35.99 -49.65 38.67
N VAL A 68 37.17 -50.29 38.74
CA VAL A 68 37.94 -50.50 39.99
C VAL A 68 38.22 -49.19 40.71
N ARG A 69 38.66 -48.15 40.00
CA ARG A 69 38.89 -46.81 40.56
C ARG A 69 37.67 -46.25 41.30
N ASN A 70 36.47 -46.43 40.75
CA ASN A 70 35.23 -45.92 41.36
C ASN A 70 34.81 -46.73 42.58
N ARG A 71 35.01 -48.05 42.55
CA ARG A 71 34.79 -48.92 43.70
C ARG A 71 35.75 -48.60 44.85
N ASN A 72 37.02 -48.33 44.53
CA ASN A 72 38.04 -47.96 45.50
C ASN A 72 37.77 -46.59 46.17
N LYS A 73 37.01 -45.71 45.52
CA LYS A 73 36.50 -44.46 46.12
C LYS A 73 35.29 -44.64 47.05
N GLY A 74 34.79 -45.87 47.24
CA GLY A 74 33.69 -46.17 48.17
C GLY A 74 32.33 -46.42 47.53
N ASN A 75 32.23 -46.50 46.20
CA ASN A 75 30.98 -46.91 45.55
C ASN A 75 30.73 -48.42 45.77
N GLY A 76 29.67 -48.77 46.49
CA GLY A 76 29.30 -50.14 46.79
C GLY A 76 28.27 -50.75 45.81
N CYS A 77 27.67 -51.87 46.23
CA CYS A 77 26.63 -52.57 45.48
C CYS A 77 25.41 -51.66 45.20
N PRO A 78 25.00 -51.47 43.93
CA PRO A 78 23.84 -50.66 43.55
C PRO A 78 22.54 -51.15 44.21
N GLU A 79 22.29 -52.46 44.18
CA GLU A 79 21.05 -53.06 44.72
C GLU A 79 20.97 -52.90 46.24
N CYS A 80 22.04 -53.15 46.98
CA CYS A 80 22.08 -52.92 48.43
C CYS A 80 21.89 -51.45 48.80
N ASN A 81 22.37 -50.52 47.97
CA ASN A 81 22.19 -49.08 48.18
C ASN A 81 20.74 -48.66 47.89
N ASP A 82 20.11 -49.22 46.86
CA ASP A 82 18.71 -48.99 46.51
C ASP A 82 17.75 -49.56 47.57
N GLU A 83 18.02 -50.75 48.10
CA GLU A 83 17.28 -51.32 49.22
C GLU A 83 17.28 -50.37 50.43
N ARG A 84 18.46 -49.87 50.83
CA ARG A 84 18.62 -48.93 51.96
C ARG A 84 17.89 -47.61 51.72
N LYS A 85 17.88 -47.10 50.49
CA LYS A 85 17.21 -45.84 50.13
C LYS A 85 15.69 -45.98 49.97
N SER A 86 15.20 -47.21 49.80
CA SER A 86 13.80 -47.49 49.48
C SER A 86 12.88 -47.65 50.69
N LYS A 87 13.40 -47.90 51.90
CA LYS A 87 12.60 -47.99 53.12
C LYS A 87 12.28 -46.60 53.68
N ARG A 88 11.01 -46.34 53.95
CA ARG A 88 10.52 -45.17 54.71
C ARG A 88 11.13 -45.22 56.11
N LYS A 89 11.72 -44.12 56.60
CA LYS A 89 12.15 -44.00 58.00
C LYS A 89 10.91 -43.79 58.87
N ASP A 90 10.91 -44.35 60.08
CA ASP A 90 9.83 -44.15 61.03
C ASP A 90 9.61 -42.65 61.29
N GLY A 91 8.36 -42.18 61.15
CA GLY A 91 7.97 -40.77 61.34
C GLY A 91 7.90 -39.88 60.08
N GLU A 92 8.39 -40.31 58.91
CA GLU A 92 8.20 -39.50 57.67
C GLU A 92 6.75 -39.59 57.15
N PRO A 93 6.09 -38.51 56.71
CA PRO A 93 4.72 -38.56 56.18
C PRO A 93 4.64 -39.30 54.83
N SER A 94 3.55 -40.02 54.60
CA SER A 94 3.36 -40.85 53.40
C SER A 94 3.00 -40.03 52.16
N LEU A 95 3.20 -40.58 50.97
CA LEU A 95 2.83 -39.92 49.70
C LEU A 95 1.34 -39.53 49.66
N LYS A 96 0.47 -40.36 50.26
CA LYS A 96 -0.97 -40.10 50.34
C LYS A 96 -1.32 -38.93 51.27
N GLU A 97 -0.57 -38.76 52.35
CA GLU A 97 -0.76 -37.67 53.31
C GLU A 97 -0.34 -36.33 52.73
N VAL A 98 0.79 -36.28 52.02
CA VAL A 98 1.35 -35.02 51.49
C VAL A 98 0.76 -34.64 50.13
N TYR A 99 0.43 -35.63 49.28
CA TYR A 99 -0.09 -35.40 47.92
C TYR A 99 -1.35 -36.24 47.63
N PRO A 100 -2.50 -35.93 48.25
CA PRO A 100 -3.73 -36.72 48.09
C PRO A 100 -4.23 -36.75 46.64
N GLN A 101 -3.97 -35.70 45.86
CA GLN A 101 -4.34 -35.61 44.44
C GLN A 101 -3.54 -36.59 43.59
N ILE A 102 -2.22 -36.70 43.82
CA ILE A 102 -1.34 -37.66 43.13
C ILE A 102 -1.72 -39.09 43.52
N ALA A 103 -2.11 -39.31 44.77
CA ALA A 103 -2.53 -40.61 45.28
C ALA A 103 -3.81 -41.14 44.62
N LYS A 104 -4.73 -40.27 44.18
CA LYS A 104 -5.92 -40.66 43.40
C LYS A 104 -5.56 -41.27 42.05
N GLU A 105 -4.41 -40.90 41.49
CA GLU A 105 -3.91 -41.43 40.22
C GLU A 105 -3.05 -42.70 40.39
N TRP A 106 -2.99 -43.30 41.59
CA TRP A 106 -2.27 -44.53 41.80
C TRP A 106 -2.93 -45.69 41.04
N HIS A 107 -2.15 -46.48 40.31
CA HIS A 107 -2.73 -47.59 39.57
C HIS A 107 -3.26 -48.68 40.52
N PRO A 108 -4.50 -49.17 40.35
CA PRO A 108 -5.16 -50.07 41.32
C PRO A 108 -4.48 -51.43 41.48
N THR A 109 -3.91 -52.00 40.40
CA THR A 109 -3.42 -53.39 40.40
C THR A 109 -1.98 -53.63 39.93
N LYS A 110 -1.29 -52.64 39.35
CA LYS A 110 0.02 -52.82 38.69
C LYS A 110 1.24 -52.52 39.59
N ASN A 111 1.00 -52.15 40.85
CA ASN A 111 2.07 -51.83 41.79
C ASN A 111 2.14 -52.90 42.88
N ASN A 112 3.31 -53.49 43.07
CA ASN A 112 3.56 -54.52 44.10
C ASN A 112 3.93 -53.92 45.47
N ILE A 113 3.68 -52.63 45.67
CA ILE A 113 3.94 -51.89 46.91
C ILE A 113 2.73 -51.01 47.23
N SER A 114 2.38 -50.92 48.51
CA SER A 114 1.33 -50.01 48.96
C SER A 114 1.80 -48.57 48.87
N ILE A 115 0.92 -47.66 48.43
CA ILE A 115 1.20 -46.22 48.37
C ILE A 115 1.63 -45.62 49.71
N LYS A 116 1.23 -46.23 50.84
CA LYS A 116 1.59 -45.80 52.19
C LYS A 116 3.06 -46.06 52.53
N ASP A 117 3.68 -47.02 51.84
CA ASP A 117 5.04 -47.50 52.12
C ASP A 117 6.07 -46.86 51.17
N VAL A 118 5.62 -45.93 50.33
CA VAL A 118 6.43 -45.28 49.30
C VAL A 118 6.87 -43.89 49.77
N ARG A 119 8.19 -43.68 49.78
CA ARG A 119 8.81 -42.39 50.08
C ARG A 119 8.57 -41.37 48.95
N ILE A 120 8.21 -40.13 49.32
CA ILE A 120 7.82 -39.04 48.41
C ILE A 120 8.88 -38.72 47.34
N LYS A 121 10.18 -38.75 47.67
CA LYS A 121 11.28 -38.48 46.70
C LYS A 121 11.89 -39.75 46.11
N SER A 122 11.16 -40.86 46.11
CA SER A 122 11.67 -42.14 45.60
C SER A 122 11.87 -42.11 44.08
N ASN A 123 13.00 -42.67 43.62
CA ASN A 123 13.24 -42.90 42.20
C ASN A 123 12.64 -44.22 41.70
N LYS A 124 11.84 -44.93 42.52
CA LYS A 124 11.08 -46.12 42.09
C LYS A 124 10.08 -45.72 41.01
N LYS A 125 10.14 -46.41 39.86
CA LYS A 125 9.16 -46.30 38.77
C LYS A 125 7.92 -47.10 39.12
N LEU A 126 6.79 -46.41 39.24
CA LEU A 126 5.51 -46.99 39.63
C LEU A 126 4.44 -46.62 38.60
N TRP A 127 3.39 -47.42 38.54
CA TRP A 127 2.27 -47.26 37.62
C TRP A 127 1.24 -46.29 38.16
N TRP A 128 0.73 -45.44 37.27
CA TRP A 128 -0.28 -44.41 37.52
C TRP A 128 -1.40 -44.55 36.50
N ARG A 129 -2.62 -44.16 36.88
CA ARG A 129 -3.79 -44.07 36.00
C ARG A 129 -4.51 -42.75 36.25
N CYS A 130 -4.73 -41.94 35.22
CA CYS A 130 -5.45 -40.67 35.37
C CYS A 130 -6.97 -40.85 35.23
N VAL A 131 -7.72 -39.78 35.47
CA VAL A 131 -9.19 -39.76 35.37
C VAL A 131 -9.73 -40.12 33.98
N LYS A 132 -8.95 -39.89 32.91
CA LYS A 132 -9.30 -40.29 31.53
C LYS A 132 -8.94 -41.75 31.22
N GLY A 133 -8.43 -42.50 32.19
CA GLY A 133 -8.08 -43.91 32.03
C GLY A 133 -6.68 -44.18 31.48
N HIS A 134 -5.92 -43.16 31.05
CA HIS A 134 -4.54 -43.37 30.59
C HIS A 134 -3.65 -43.94 31.69
N GLU A 135 -2.83 -44.91 31.34
CA GLU A 135 -1.89 -45.58 32.25
C GLU A 135 -0.46 -45.28 31.84
N TRP A 136 0.40 -44.91 32.80
CA TRP A 136 1.81 -44.68 32.53
C TRP A 136 2.68 -45.04 33.73
N GLN A 137 3.96 -45.25 33.47
CA GLN A 137 4.96 -45.51 34.50
C GLN A 137 5.91 -44.31 34.63
N THR A 138 6.14 -43.82 35.85
CA THR A 138 7.15 -42.79 36.12
C THR A 138 7.62 -42.87 37.57
N THR A 139 8.68 -42.14 37.90
CA THR A 139 9.20 -42.10 39.28
C THR A 139 8.30 -41.27 40.18
N VAL A 140 8.22 -41.66 41.46
CA VAL A 140 7.50 -40.88 42.49
C VAL A 140 8.10 -39.48 42.60
N SER A 141 9.43 -39.38 42.54
CA SER A 141 10.16 -38.11 42.54
C SER A 141 9.77 -37.17 41.41
N ASN A 142 9.40 -37.69 40.23
CA ASN A 142 8.90 -36.86 39.13
C ASN A 142 7.44 -36.48 39.31
N ARG A 143 6.64 -37.32 39.97
CA ARG A 143 5.22 -37.03 40.26
C ARG A 143 5.06 -35.89 41.24
N THR A 144 5.97 -35.79 42.21
CA THR A 144 5.88 -34.85 43.34
C THR A 144 6.69 -33.56 43.12
N ARG A 145 7.09 -33.25 41.87
CA ARG A 145 7.74 -31.97 41.54
C ARG A 145 6.67 -30.90 41.29
N ASP A 146 7.01 -29.66 41.61
CA ASP A 146 6.09 -28.51 41.43
C ASP A 146 5.79 -28.22 39.95
N VAL A 147 6.72 -28.58 39.05
CA VAL A 147 6.59 -28.39 37.60
C VAL A 147 6.82 -29.72 36.89
N GLY A 148 5.74 -30.35 36.43
CA GLY A 148 5.77 -31.60 35.69
C GLY A 148 5.56 -32.85 36.55
N GLY A 149 5.00 -33.89 35.93
CA GLY A 149 4.65 -35.16 36.60
C GLY A 149 3.23 -35.65 36.29
N GLY A 150 2.38 -34.84 35.66
CA GLY A 150 1.02 -35.25 35.25
C GLY A 150 0.99 -36.35 34.20
N CYS A 151 -0.21 -36.77 33.81
CA CYS A 151 -0.41 -37.76 32.76
C CYS A 151 0.21 -37.30 31.42
N PRO A 152 1.17 -38.04 30.84
CA PRO A 152 1.87 -37.63 29.61
C PRO A 152 0.97 -37.62 28.37
N TYR A 153 -0.11 -38.41 28.38
CA TYR A 153 -1.13 -38.38 27.32
C TYR A 153 -1.97 -37.10 27.41
N CYS A 154 -2.50 -36.75 28.58
CA CYS A 154 -3.29 -35.53 28.77
C CYS A 154 -2.48 -34.25 28.49
N SER A 155 -1.17 -34.24 28.76
CA SER A 155 -0.30 -33.10 28.44
C SER A 155 0.12 -33.04 26.97
N GLY A 156 -0.27 -34.01 26.14
CA GLY A 156 0.09 -34.08 24.72
C GLY A 156 1.53 -34.51 24.46
N TYR A 157 2.23 -35.05 25.47
CA TYR A 157 3.57 -35.59 25.33
C TYR A 157 3.57 -36.97 24.67
N TYR A 158 2.60 -37.82 25.00
CA TYR A 158 2.35 -39.11 24.35
C TYR A 158 1.04 -39.09 23.56
N ALA A 159 1.04 -39.82 22.45
CA ALA A 159 -0.13 -39.98 21.61
C ALA A 159 -1.17 -40.90 22.27
N SER A 160 -2.43 -40.50 22.21
CA SER A 160 -3.64 -41.22 22.60
C SER A 160 -4.65 -41.16 21.44
N PRO A 161 -5.71 -41.99 21.45
CA PRO A 161 -6.72 -41.98 20.40
C PRO A 161 -7.34 -40.59 20.14
N GLU A 162 -7.39 -39.72 21.15
CA GLU A 162 -8.02 -38.40 21.09
C GLU A 162 -7.06 -37.26 20.74
N ASN A 163 -5.74 -37.46 20.91
CA ASN A 163 -4.76 -36.36 20.81
C ASN A 163 -3.68 -36.54 19.71
N ASN A 164 -3.73 -37.66 18.98
CA ASN A 164 -2.76 -37.95 17.94
C ASN A 164 -2.96 -37.05 16.70
N LEU A 165 -1.97 -37.04 15.82
CA LEU A 165 -1.96 -36.19 14.62
C LEU A 165 -3.14 -36.48 13.69
N GLN A 166 -3.53 -37.75 13.53
CA GLN A 166 -4.69 -38.11 12.71
C GLN A 166 -6.00 -37.57 13.28
N ALA A 167 -6.19 -37.70 14.61
CA ALA A 167 -7.40 -37.25 15.30
C ALA A 167 -7.56 -35.71 15.27
N ILE A 168 -6.46 -34.97 15.48
CA ILE A 168 -6.50 -33.49 15.55
C ILE A 168 -6.35 -32.83 14.17
N HIS A 169 -5.51 -33.39 13.28
CA HIS A 169 -5.21 -32.80 11.96
C HIS A 169 -5.28 -33.84 10.82
N PRO A 170 -6.49 -34.36 10.50
CA PRO A 170 -6.65 -35.44 9.51
C PRO A 170 -6.17 -35.08 8.10
N VAL A 171 -6.25 -33.80 7.71
CA VAL A 171 -5.75 -33.32 6.40
C VAL A 171 -4.23 -33.38 6.33
N ILE A 172 -3.53 -32.99 7.41
CA ILE A 172 -2.07 -33.01 7.47
C ILE A 172 -1.57 -34.45 7.57
N ALA A 173 -2.28 -35.30 8.32
CA ALA A 173 -1.96 -36.71 8.44
C ALA A 173 -2.03 -37.47 7.11
N ARG A 174 -2.87 -37.04 6.15
CA ARG A 174 -2.87 -37.59 4.77
C ARG A 174 -1.58 -37.34 4.01
N GLU A 175 -0.83 -36.31 4.39
CA GLU A 175 0.49 -36.03 3.81
C GLU A 175 1.61 -36.83 4.49
N TRP A 176 1.31 -37.71 5.43
CA TRP A 176 2.30 -38.61 6.00
C TRP A 176 2.82 -39.55 4.92
N HIS A 177 4.15 -39.69 4.82
CA HIS A 177 4.70 -40.57 3.80
C HIS A 177 4.30 -42.03 4.08
N PRO A 178 3.76 -42.78 3.09
CA PRO A 178 3.16 -44.09 3.33
C PRO A 178 4.17 -45.17 3.76
N THR A 179 5.44 -45.06 3.36
CA THR A 179 6.44 -46.13 3.56
C THR A 179 7.78 -45.71 4.16
N LEU A 180 8.06 -44.40 4.30
CA LEU A 180 9.38 -43.92 4.75
C LEU A 180 9.44 -43.64 6.26
N ASN A 181 8.31 -43.73 6.95
CA ASN A 181 8.24 -43.62 8.39
C ASN A 181 7.96 -45.00 8.98
N SER A 182 8.64 -45.35 10.07
CA SER A 182 8.40 -46.60 10.80
C SER A 182 7.16 -46.55 11.70
N ASP A 183 6.56 -45.37 11.86
CA ASP A 183 5.39 -45.08 12.68
C ASP A 183 4.30 -44.37 11.85
N THR A 184 3.11 -44.27 12.44
CA THR A 184 1.92 -43.72 11.79
C THR A 184 1.50 -42.39 12.40
N PRO A 185 0.61 -41.63 11.74
CA PRO A 185 0.00 -40.43 12.33
C PRO A 185 -0.77 -40.68 13.64
N TYR A 186 -1.13 -41.93 13.96
CA TYR A 186 -1.77 -42.28 15.24
C TYR A 186 -0.76 -42.34 16.41
N ASP A 187 0.53 -42.46 16.12
CA ASP A 187 1.59 -42.69 17.11
C ASP A 187 2.26 -41.39 17.60
N VAL A 188 1.94 -40.26 16.96
CA VAL A 188 2.57 -38.95 17.24
C VAL A 188 1.54 -37.87 17.58
N THR A 189 1.93 -36.92 18.42
CA THR A 189 1.11 -35.73 18.70
C THR A 189 1.46 -34.57 17.76
N PRO A 190 0.52 -33.63 17.49
CA PRO A 190 0.78 -32.46 16.64
C PRO A 190 1.96 -31.59 17.08
N MET A 191 2.28 -31.56 18.37
CA MET A 191 3.38 -30.77 18.93
C MET A 191 4.72 -31.51 18.94
N SER A 192 4.79 -32.70 18.35
CA SER A 192 6.03 -33.47 18.31
C SER A 192 7.13 -32.73 17.57
N LYS A 193 8.31 -32.65 18.20
CA LYS A 193 9.54 -32.09 17.61
C LYS A 193 10.27 -33.08 16.71
N GLN A 194 9.82 -34.34 16.67
CA GLN A 194 10.44 -35.38 15.86
C GLN A 194 10.18 -35.15 14.37
N LYS A 195 11.21 -35.39 13.55
CA LYS A 195 11.15 -35.24 12.08
C LYS A 195 10.64 -36.52 11.44
N ARG A 196 9.80 -36.35 10.41
CA ARG A 196 9.19 -37.42 9.63
C ARG A 196 9.16 -37.04 8.17
N TYR A 197 9.04 -38.04 7.32
CA TYR A 197 8.85 -37.88 5.87
C TYR A 197 7.38 -37.57 5.57
N TRP A 198 7.16 -36.59 4.70
CA TRP A 198 5.84 -36.16 4.25
C TRP A 198 5.79 -36.22 2.73
N LEU A 199 4.70 -36.71 2.17
CA LEU A 199 4.42 -36.74 0.75
C LEU A 199 3.26 -35.78 0.46
N CYS A 200 3.53 -34.68 -0.24
CA CYS A 200 2.47 -33.77 -0.65
C CYS A 200 1.74 -34.28 -1.89
N HIS A 201 0.58 -33.70 -2.20
CA HIS A 201 -0.24 -34.07 -3.36
C HIS A 201 0.44 -33.87 -4.73
N LYS A 202 1.51 -33.05 -4.82
CA LYS A 202 2.35 -32.89 -6.02
C LYS A 202 3.51 -33.90 -6.08
N GLY A 203 3.58 -34.85 -5.14
CA GLY A 203 4.62 -35.89 -5.09
C GLY A 203 5.92 -35.47 -4.41
N HIS A 204 6.01 -34.26 -3.83
CA HIS A 204 7.24 -33.83 -3.15
C HIS A 204 7.39 -34.53 -1.79
N ILE A 205 8.57 -35.09 -1.56
CA ILE A 205 8.95 -35.73 -0.29
C ILE A 205 9.76 -34.75 0.57
N THR A 206 9.27 -34.45 1.77
CA THR A 206 9.94 -33.50 2.68
C THR A 206 10.21 -34.12 4.04
N TYR A 207 11.35 -33.81 4.65
CA TYR A 207 11.72 -34.32 5.98
C TYR A 207 11.70 -33.21 7.03
N LEU A 208 10.58 -33.10 7.77
CA LEU A 208 10.38 -32.01 8.74
C LEU A 208 9.68 -32.45 10.02
N ALA A 209 9.83 -31.63 11.07
CA ALA A 209 9.21 -31.87 12.37
C ALA A 209 7.68 -31.77 12.29
N VAL A 210 6.96 -32.65 12.99
CA VAL A 210 5.48 -32.67 13.02
C VAL A 210 4.91 -31.30 13.40
N GLN A 211 5.41 -30.69 14.49
CA GLN A 211 4.97 -29.35 14.90
C GLN A 211 5.18 -28.28 13.81
N LYS A 212 6.26 -28.38 13.01
CA LYS A 212 6.52 -27.41 11.94
C LYS A 212 5.55 -27.62 10.80
N LYS A 213 5.21 -28.88 10.47
CA LYS A 213 4.23 -29.21 9.43
C LYS A 213 2.84 -28.71 9.79
N VAL A 214 2.45 -28.88 11.05
CA VAL A 214 1.16 -28.42 11.58
C VAL A 214 1.04 -26.90 11.50
N VAL A 215 2.11 -26.17 11.87
CA VAL A 215 2.13 -24.71 11.81
C VAL A 215 2.19 -24.18 10.38
N SER A 216 3.06 -24.74 9.53
CA SER A 216 3.25 -24.22 8.16
C SER A 216 2.11 -24.61 7.22
N LYS A 217 1.46 -25.76 7.45
CA LYS A 217 0.44 -26.43 6.61
C LYS A 217 0.84 -26.74 5.16
N ALA A 218 1.91 -26.12 4.66
CA ALA A 218 2.33 -26.19 3.28
C ALA A 218 3.60 -27.02 3.12
N CYS A 219 3.75 -27.62 1.93
CA CYS A 219 4.98 -28.28 1.50
C CYS A 219 6.06 -27.21 1.24
N PRO A 220 7.22 -27.24 1.95
CA PRO A 220 8.30 -26.30 1.72
C PRO A 220 8.82 -26.25 0.29
N ASP A 221 8.78 -27.37 -0.45
CA ASP A 221 9.26 -27.41 -1.83
C ASP A 221 8.23 -26.85 -2.81
N CYS A 222 6.93 -27.02 -2.56
CA CYS A 222 5.90 -26.24 -3.27
C CYS A 222 6.03 -24.74 -2.97
N LEU A 223 6.31 -24.37 -1.71
CA LEU A 223 6.50 -22.97 -1.30
C LEU A 223 7.79 -22.36 -1.86
N LYS A 224 8.86 -23.14 -2.00
CA LYS A 224 10.15 -22.69 -2.56
C LYS A 224 10.12 -22.60 -4.08
N LYS A 225 9.41 -23.51 -4.76
CA LYS A 225 9.31 -23.51 -6.22
C LYS A 225 8.52 -22.31 -6.79
N GLU A 226 7.77 -21.57 -5.97
CA GLU A 226 6.82 -20.58 -6.50
C GLU A 226 6.79 -19.24 -5.71
N LYS A 227 7.96 -18.73 -5.32
CA LYS A 227 8.12 -17.26 -5.19
C LYS A 227 8.35 -16.63 -6.56
N THR A 228 7.47 -16.94 -7.51
CA THR A 228 7.53 -16.45 -8.87
C THR A 228 6.59 -15.24 -8.98
N SER A 229 7.05 -14.19 -9.65
CA SER A 229 6.28 -12.99 -9.91
C SER A 229 5.37 -13.19 -11.12
N PHE A 230 4.24 -12.48 -11.19
CA PHE A 230 3.36 -12.52 -12.36
C PHE A 230 4.12 -12.20 -13.68
N PRO A 231 5.04 -11.21 -13.73
CA PRO A 231 5.87 -10.98 -14.92
C PRO A 231 6.66 -12.19 -15.43
N GLU A 232 7.20 -13.03 -14.55
CA GLU A 232 7.89 -14.26 -14.97
C GLU A 232 6.95 -15.24 -15.68
N TRP A 233 5.71 -15.35 -15.18
CA TRP A 233 4.69 -16.20 -15.79
C TRP A 233 4.21 -15.64 -17.12
N VAL A 234 4.11 -14.32 -17.25
CA VAL A 234 3.80 -13.67 -18.54
C VAL A 234 4.87 -14.01 -19.57
N ILE A 235 6.16 -13.84 -19.23
CA ILE A 235 7.26 -14.19 -20.14
C ILE A 235 7.20 -15.67 -20.52
N TYR A 236 7.10 -16.56 -19.52
CA TYR A 236 7.04 -18.00 -19.77
C TYR A 236 5.85 -18.41 -20.64
N PHE A 237 4.67 -17.84 -20.39
CA PHE A 237 3.46 -18.15 -21.14
C PHE A 237 3.62 -17.86 -22.63
N TYR A 238 4.11 -16.68 -22.99
CA TYR A 238 4.35 -16.32 -24.39
C TYR A 238 5.51 -17.10 -25.01
N VAL A 239 6.60 -17.31 -24.26
CA VAL A 239 7.70 -18.18 -24.70
C VAL A 239 7.20 -19.59 -25.00
N ASN A 240 6.34 -20.15 -24.16
CA ASN A 240 5.78 -21.49 -24.33
C ASN A 240 4.71 -21.55 -25.45
N LYS A 241 4.14 -20.41 -25.89
CA LYS A 241 3.32 -20.37 -27.11
C LYS A 241 4.16 -20.73 -28.35
N VAL A 242 5.42 -20.29 -28.38
CA VAL A 242 6.35 -20.48 -29.50
C VAL A 242 7.22 -21.73 -29.30
N PHE A 243 7.91 -21.83 -28.17
CA PHE A 243 8.84 -22.90 -27.82
C PHE A 243 8.17 -23.89 -26.84
N LYS A 244 7.47 -24.90 -27.37
CA LYS A 244 6.67 -25.86 -26.58
C LYS A 244 7.48 -26.71 -25.58
N ARG A 245 8.80 -26.74 -25.71
CA ARG A 245 9.71 -27.46 -24.80
C ARG A 245 10.34 -26.52 -23.75
N ALA A 246 9.93 -25.26 -23.71
CA ALA A 246 10.39 -24.31 -22.69
C ALA A 246 9.97 -24.77 -21.29
N GLN A 247 10.88 -24.64 -20.34
CA GLN A 247 10.72 -25.10 -18.96
C GLN A 247 10.69 -23.91 -18.00
N LYS A 248 9.70 -23.86 -17.10
CA LYS A 248 9.60 -22.83 -16.04
C LYS A 248 10.38 -23.25 -14.79
N GLY A 249 11.12 -22.33 -14.19
CA GLY A 249 11.65 -22.47 -12.82
C GLY A 249 12.70 -23.56 -12.66
N VAL A 250 13.52 -23.80 -13.69
CA VAL A 250 14.49 -24.90 -13.76
C VAL A 250 15.60 -24.71 -12.73
N ILE A 251 15.90 -25.75 -11.96
CA ILE A 251 17.09 -25.77 -11.09
C ILE A 251 18.32 -25.97 -11.97
N TYR A 252 19.13 -24.93 -12.08
CA TYR A 252 20.41 -25.01 -12.75
C TYR A 252 21.46 -25.59 -11.78
N ASN A 253 21.91 -26.79 -12.09
CA ASN A 253 22.91 -27.51 -11.30
C ASN A 253 24.29 -26.88 -11.49
N SER A 254 24.60 -25.85 -10.70
CA SER A 254 25.93 -25.26 -10.54
C SER A 254 26.44 -25.44 -9.10
N PRO A 255 27.71 -25.14 -8.79
CA PRO A 255 28.22 -25.21 -7.42
C PRO A 255 27.39 -24.42 -6.38
N SER A 256 26.64 -23.42 -6.84
CA SER A 256 25.76 -22.58 -6.00
C SER A 256 24.27 -22.93 -6.09
N GLN A 257 23.85 -23.85 -6.98
CA GLN A 257 22.47 -24.24 -7.30
C GLN A 257 21.44 -23.10 -7.24
N PHE A 258 20.95 -22.65 -8.39
CA PHE A 258 19.95 -21.58 -8.47
C PHE A 258 18.87 -21.89 -9.49
N HIS A 259 17.75 -21.16 -9.42
CA HIS A 259 16.64 -21.31 -10.35
C HIS A 259 16.77 -20.32 -11.50
N LEU A 260 16.51 -20.81 -12.73
CA LEU A 260 16.27 -20.01 -13.93
C LEU A 260 14.76 -19.88 -14.13
N ASP A 261 14.26 -18.67 -14.39
CA ASP A 261 12.80 -18.46 -14.46
C ASP A 261 12.19 -19.15 -15.67
N CYS A 262 12.86 -19.10 -16.82
CA CYS A 262 12.51 -19.84 -18.04
C CYS A 262 13.77 -20.34 -18.75
N LEU A 263 13.75 -21.59 -19.21
CA LEU A 263 14.82 -22.21 -19.99
C LEU A 263 14.27 -22.78 -21.28
N ILE A 264 14.85 -22.38 -22.42
CA ILE A 264 14.57 -22.92 -23.75
C ILE A 264 15.79 -23.74 -24.15
N GLU A 265 15.75 -25.04 -23.88
CA GLU A 265 16.91 -25.92 -24.06
C GLU A 265 17.33 -26.05 -25.52
N ASP A 266 16.38 -26.10 -26.45
CA ASP A 266 16.63 -26.32 -27.88
C ASP A 266 17.54 -25.23 -28.50
N ILE A 267 17.58 -24.04 -27.90
CA ILE A 267 18.38 -22.89 -28.37
C ILE A 267 19.41 -22.39 -27.34
N ASN A 268 19.60 -23.13 -26.24
CA ASN A 268 20.48 -22.73 -25.14
C ASN A 268 20.25 -21.28 -24.66
N LEU A 269 18.97 -20.91 -24.48
CA LEU A 269 18.57 -19.59 -23.99
C LEU A 269 17.85 -19.72 -22.65
N ALA A 270 18.30 -18.96 -21.66
CA ALA A 270 17.63 -18.78 -20.38
C ALA A 270 17.16 -17.34 -20.21
N ILE A 271 16.08 -17.16 -19.45
CA ILE A 271 15.50 -15.86 -19.15
C ILE A 271 15.27 -15.77 -17.63
N GLU A 272 15.71 -14.67 -17.02
CA GLU A 272 15.35 -14.28 -15.64
C GLU A 272 14.62 -12.93 -15.66
N TYR A 273 13.65 -12.78 -14.77
CA TYR A 273 12.99 -11.50 -14.49
C TYR A 273 13.39 -11.02 -13.10
N ASP A 274 14.16 -9.94 -13.06
CA ASP A 274 14.72 -9.38 -11.83
C ASP A 274 13.80 -8.26 -11.30
N GLY A 275 12.95 -8.60 -10.32
CA GLY A 275 12.13 -7.62 -9.63
C GLY A 275 12.95 -6.74 -8.65
N SER A 276 12.75 -5.42 -8.72
CA SER A 276 13.52 -4.41 -7.95
C SER A 276 13.47 -4.60 -6.42
N PHE A 277 12.39 -5.20 -5.92
CA PHE A 277 12.24 -5.50 -4.49
C PHE A 277 13.17 -6.63 -4.02
N PHE A 278 13.40 -7.65 -4.85
CA PHE A 278 14.15 -8.86 -4.47
C PHE A 278 15.62 -8.79 -4.88
N HIS A 279 15.94 -8.08 -5.96
CA HIS A 279 17.29 -7.98 -6.50
C HIS A 279 18.01 -6.72 -6.05
N ARG A 280 18.21 -6.57 -4.74
CA ARG A 280 18.97 -5.45 -4.13
C ARG A 280 20.42 -5.80 -3.79
N ASP A 281 20.74 -7.08 -3.76
CA ASP A 281 22.08 -7.62 -3.44
C ASP A 281 22.80 -8.01 -4.75
N VAL A 282 23.63 -7.09 -5.23
CA VAL A 282 24.42 -7.26 -6.46
C VAL A 282 25.40 -8.42 -6.35
N GLU A 283 26.00 -8.67 -5.18
CA GLU A 283 26.98 -9.74 -5.02
C GLU A 283 26.35 -11.12 -5.17
N ARG A 284 25.10 -11.30 -4.73
CA ARG A 284 24.33 -12.52 -5.00
C ARG A 284 24.10 -12.70 -6.50
N ASP A 285 23.70 -11.65 -7.20
CA ASP A 285 23.45 -11.70 -8.65
C ASP A 285 24.73 -12.01 -9.44
N ILE A 286 25.85 -11.36 -9.12
CA ILE A 286 27.17 -11.65 -9.73
C ILE A 286 27.60 -13.10 -9.50
N ARG A 287 27.34 -13.66 -8.31
CA ARG A 287 27.66 -15.07 -8.00
C ARG A 287 26.85 -16.04 -8.87
N LYS A 288 25.57 -15.76 -9.12
CA LYS A 288 24.76 -16.55 -10.06
C LYS A 288 25.34 -16.48 -11.46
N ASP A 289 25.59 -15.27 -11.97
CA ASP A 289 26.10 -15.05 -13.32
C ASP A 289 27.43 -15.79 -13.58
N ARG A 290 28.34 -15.77 -12.60
CA ARG A 290 29.62 -16.49 -12.68
C ARG A 290 29.43 -18.00 -12.78
N SER A 291 28.43 -18.55 -12.11
CA SER A 291 28.21 -19.99 -12.01
C SER A 291 27.63 -20.63 -13.29
N LEU A 292 27.17 -19.81 -14.25
CA LEU A 292 26.72 -20.27 -15.58
C LEU A 292 27.88 -20.82 -16.45
N LYS A 293 29.13 -20.46 -16.15
CA LYS A 293 30.31 -20.87 -16.95
C LYS A 293 30.64 -22.37 -16.88
N ASN A 294 30.10 -23.10 -15.90
CA ASN A 294 30.69 -24.38 -15.50
C ASN A 294 30.03 -25.64 -16.09
N ASN A 295 28.84 -25.57 -16.72
CA ASN A 295 28.08 -26.79 -17.06
C ASN A 295 27.43 -26.86 -18.45
N ARG A 296 27.27 -25.75 -19.17
CA ARG A 296 26.79 -25.73 -20.57
C ARG A 296 27.61 -24.73 -21.36
N GLU A 297 28.44 -25.20 -22.29
CA GLU A 297 29.15 -24.32 -23.22
C GLU A 297 28.08 -23.53 -24.02
N ASN A 298 28.10 -22.21 -23.91
CA ASN A 298 27.27 -21.25 -24.67
C ASN A 298 25.80 -21.04 -24.25
N LEU A 299 25.42 -21.28 -22.98
CA LEU A 299 24.12 -20.80 -22.49
C LEU A 299 24.07 -19.26 -22.46
N ILE A 300 23.10 -18.67 -23.15
CA ILE A 300 22.80 -17.23 -23.13
C ILE A 300 21.76 -16.97 -22.04
N LEU A 301 21.98 -15.95 -21.20
CA LEU A 301 21.02 -15.51 -20.19
C LEU A 301 20.57 -14.08 -20.48
N ILE A 302 19.28 -13.89 -20.73
CA ILE A 302 18.68 -12.55 -20.81
C ILE A 302 18.00 -12.25 -19.47
N ARG A 303 18.42 -11.15 -18.83
CA ARG A 303 17.88 -10.68 -17.55
C ARG A 303 17.03 -9.44 -17.77
N PHE A 304 15.72 -9.58 -17.60
CA PHE A 304 14.74 -8.50 -17.64
C PHE A 304 14.79 -7.78 -16.29
N ARG A 305 15.45 -6.63 -16.21
CA ARG A 305 15.67 -5.90 -14.96
C ARG A 305 14.64 -4.81 -14.78
N GLU A 306 13.85 -4.92 -13.72
CA GLU A 306 12.85 -3.91 -13.37
C GLU A 306 13.53 -2.61 -12.89
N ASP A 307 12.97 -1.46 -13.29
CA ASP A 307 13.38 -0.14 -12.80
C ASP A 307 13.55 -0.14 -11.27
N GLY A 308 14.72 0.30 -10.80
CA GLY A 308 15.08 0.31 -9.38
C GLY A 308 15.94 -0.88 -8.93
N CYS A 309 16.22 -1.85 -9.81
CA CYS A 309 17.34 -2.77 -9.61
C CYS A 309 18.68 -2.00 -9.61
N PRO A 310 19.64 -2.34 -8.73
CA PRO A 310 20.98 -1.77 -8.80
C PRO A 310 21.70 -2.17 -10.10
N GLU A 311 22.42 -1.22 -10.69
CA GLU A 311 23.23 -1.45 -11.89
C GLU A 311 24.54 -2.18 -11.55
N TYR A 312 24.94 -3.11 -12.41
CA TYR A 312 26.25 -3.76 -12.37
C TYR A 312 26.62 -4.40 -13.70
N THR A 313 27.90 -4.72 -13.88
CA THR A 313 28.40 -5.45 -15.06
C THR A 313 28.61 -6.91 -14.73
N SER A 314 28.08 -7.81 -15.56
CA SER A 314 28.26 -9.25 -15.37
C SER A 314 29.70 -9.69 -15.72
N PRO A 315 30.33 -10.59 -14.92
CA PRO A 315 31.61 -11.20 -15.29
C PRO A 315 31.48 -12.26 -16.39
N ASN A 316 30.25 -12.53 -16.85
CA ASN A 316 29.95 -13.49 -17.91
C ASN A 316 29.40 -12.74 -19.13
N GLN A 317 30.09 -12.86 -20.26
CA GLN A 317 29.74 -12.15 -21.50
C GLN A 317 28.43 -12.63 -22.14
N ASN A 318 27.94 -13.81 -21.76
CA ASN A 318 26.67 -14.37 -22.25
C ASN A 318 25.45 -13.87 -21.45
N VAL A 319 25.64 -12.95 -20.49
CA VAL A 319 24.55 -12.35 -19.71
C VAL A 319 24.21 -10.98 -20.30
N HIS A 320 22.97 -10.81 -20.74
CA HIS A 320 22.45 -9.58 -21.32
C HIS A 320 21.41 -8.96 -20.39
N PHE A 321 21.57 -7.67 -20.06
CA PHE A 321 20.63 -6.94 -19.20
C PHE A 321 19.67 -6.09 -20.04
N TRP A 322 18.38 -6.31 -19.87
CA TRP A 322 17.32 -5.60 -20.58
C TRP A 322 16.45 -4.85 -19.57
N GLN A 323 16.35 -3.53 -19.70
CA GLN A 323 15.59 -2.70 -18.76
C GLN A 323 14.10 -2.79 -19.01
N VAL A 324 13.33 -2.94 -17.94
CA VAL A 324 11.87 -3.08 -17.97
C VAL A 324 11.26 -2.11 -16.98
N GLN A 325 10.42 -1.21 -17.47
CA GLN A 325 9.68 -0.33 -16.59
C GLN A 325 8.60 -1.12 -15.85
N LYS A 326 8.18 -0.65 -14.67
CA LYS A 326 7.09 -1.27 -13.88
C LYS A 326 5.71 -1.01 -14.50
N SER A 327 5.54 -1.42 -15.75
CA SER A 327 4.31 -1.34 -16.54
C SER A 327 4.19 -2.53 -17.49
N GLU A 328 2.96 -2.99 -17.71
CA GLU A 328 2.68 -4.15 -18.58
C GLU A 328 2.94 -3.84 -20.05
N SER A 329 2.77 -2.58 -20.47
CA SER A 329 3.16 -2.14 -21.81
C SER A 329 4.67 -2.27 -22.05
N SER A 330 5.50 -1.94 -21.05
CA SER A 330 6.95 -2.13 -21.14
C SER A 330 7.31 -3.60 -21.18
N LEU A 331 6.67 -4.45 -20.37
CA LEU A 331 6.88 -5.89 -20.40
C LEU A 331 6.49 -6.50 -21.75
N ARG A 332 5.34 -6.12 -22.31
CA ARG A 332 4.88 -6.51 -23.66
C ARG A 332 5.93 -6.18 -24.71
N ASN A 333 6.43 -4.94 -24.72
CA ASN A 333 7.43 -4.48 -25.69
C ASN A 333 8.75 -5.26 -25.55
N ASN A 334 9.17 -5.56 -24.31
CA ASN A 334 10.37 -6.36 -24.07
C ASN A 334 10.21 -7.82 -24.53
N ILE A 335 9.03 -8.43 -24.37
CA ILE A 335 8.76 -9.78 -24.91
C ILE A 335 8.75 -9.75 -26.44
N GLN A 336 8.21 -8.71 -27.08
CA GLN A 336 8.30 -8.53 -28.53
C GLN A 336 9.75 -8.36 -29.01
N LEU A 337 10.56 -7.61 -28.25
CA LEU A 337 12.00 -7.47 -28.51
C LEU A 337 12.72 -8.81 -28.33
N LEU A 338 12.31 -9.65 -27.37
CA LEU A 338 12.89 -10.97 -27.14
C LEU A 338 12.73 -11.85 -28.37
N PHE A 339 11.52 -11.95 -28.92
CA PHE A 339 11.31 -12.79 -30.11
C PHE A 339 12.06 -12.26 -31.34
N ARG A 340 12.07 -10.94 -31.57
CA ARG A 340 12.89 -10.34 -32.63
C ARG A 340 14.38 -10.62 -32.46
N TRP A 341 14.89 -10.46 -31.24
CA TRP A 341 16.29 -10.74 -30.94
C TRP A 341 16.63 -12.22 -31.18
N ILE A 342 15.74 -13.14 -30.82
CA ILE A 342 15.91 -14.58 -31.09
C ILE A 342 16.01 -14.84 -32.60
N GLU A 343 15.13 -14.26 -33.42
CA GLU A 343 15.19 -14.38 -34.89
C GLU A 343 16.51 -13.87 -35.47
N GLU A 344 17.01 -12.74 -34.96
CA GLU A 344 18.23 -12.09 -35.47
C GLU A 344 19.52 -12.79 -35.04
N ASN A 345 19.54 -13.41 -33.85
CA ASN A 345 20.77 -13.89 -33.21
C ASN A 345 20.88 -15.40 -33.11
N ILE A 346 19.78 -16.15 -33.24
CA ILE A 346 19.78 -17.62 -33.15
C ILE A 346 19.56 -18.22 -34.54
N LYS A 347 20.55 -18.98 -35.01
CA LYS A 347 20.52 -19.60 -36.35
C LYS A 347 19.41 -20.65 -36.44
N GLY A 348 18.68 -20.63 -37.56
CA GLY A 348 17.69 -21.65 -37.90
C GLY A 348 16.30 -21.44 -37.29
N ILE A 349 16.05 -20.28 -36.70
CA ILE A 349 14.73 -19.91 -36.17
C ILE A 349 13.91 -19.24 -37.29
N PRO A 350 12.72 -19.76 -37.64
CA PRO A 350 11.82 -19.08 -38.57
C PRO A 350 11.22 -17.81 -37.92
N HIS A 351 10.60 -16.96 -38.73
CA HIS A 351 9.89 -15.79 -38.22
C HIS A 351 8.84 -16.19 -37.18
N ILE A 352 8.84 -15.50 -36.04
CA ILE A 352 8.01 -15.74 -34.87
C ILE A 352 6.91 -14.67 -34.83
N GLU A 353 5.72 -15.05 -35.25
CA GLU A 353 4.53 -14.25 -35.04
C GLU A 353 3.85 -14.64 -33.72
N VAL A 354 3.75 -13.70 -32.79
CA VAL A 354 3.09 -13.91 -31.50
C VAL A 354 2.18 -12.75 -31.13
N ASP A 355 0.90 -13.05 -30.96
CA ASP A 355 -0.09 -12.10 -30.48
C ASP A 355 -0.01 -11.97 -28.94
N ILE A 356 0.58 -10.86 -28.48
CA ILE A 356 0.81 -10.56 -27.07
C ILE A 356 -0.24 -9.55 -26.59
N ASP A 357 -1.16 -10.02 -25.75
CA ASP A 357 -2.13 -9.23 -25.00
C ASP A 357 -2.22 -9.74 -23.56
N ILE A 358 -1.47 -9.10 -22.65
CA ILE A 358 -1.34 -9.53 -21.26
C ILE A 358 -2.67 -9.42 -20.50
N ASP A 359 -3.49 -8.41 -20.81
CA ASP A 359 -4.75 -8.19 -20.11
C ASP A 359 -5.81 -9.21 -20.54
N ARG A 360 -5.87 -9.56 -21.83
CA ARG A 360 -6.71 -10.65 -22.35
C ARG A 360 -6.28 -12.01 -21.79
N ASP A 361 -4.98 -12.30 -21.82
CA ASP A 361 -4.46 -13.64 -21.49
C ASP A 361 -4.26 -13.84 -19.96
N ARG A 362 -4.49 -12.79 -19.15
CA ARG A 362 -4.24 -12.77 -17.70
C ARG A 362 -4.84 -13.95 -16.93
N THR A 363 -6.09 -14.28 -17.19
CA THR A 363 -6.79 -15.35 -16.45
C THR A 363 -6.17 -16.70 -16.76
N GLU A 364 -5.86 -16.97 -18.03
CA GLU A 364 -5.17 -18.20 -18.44
C GLU A 364 -3.77 -18.28 -17.81
N ILE A 365 -3.00 -17.19 -17.84
CA ILE A 365 -1.68 -17.10 -17.20
C ILE A 365 -1.80 -17.41 -15.70
N ARG A 366 -2.82 -16.88 -15.02
CA ARG A 366 -3.05 -17.14 -13.59
C ARG A 366 -3.46 -18.56 -13.28
N ASP A 367 -4.26 -19.19 -14.13
CA ASP A 367 -4.66 -20.58 -13.92
C ASP A 367 -3.47 -21.55 -14.04
N LEU A 368 -2.33 -21.11 -14.60
CA LEU A 368 -1.05 -21.85 -14.53
C LEU A 368 -0.36 -21.75 -13.16
N ILE A 369 -0.72 -20.75 -12.34
CA ILE A 369 -0.10 -20.45 -11.04
C ILE A 369 -0.86 -21.18 -9.93
N VAL A 370 -0.14 -21.96 -9.09
CA VAL A 370 -0.76 -22.58 -7.93
C VAL A 370 -0.87 -21.55 -6.80
N HIS A 371 -2.11 -21.19 -6.48
CA HIS A 371 -2.40 -20.22 -5.43
C HIS A 371 -2.73 -20.89 -4.09
N TRP A 372 -2.18 -20.33 -3.00
CA TRP A 372 -2.39 -20.82 -1.63
C TRP A 372 -3.08 -19.77 -0.78
N GLU A 373 -3.89 -20.20 0.18
CA GLU A 373 -4.50 -19.29 1.14
C GLU A 373 -3.44 -18.59 2.01
N LYS A 374 -3.51 -17.27 2.07
CA LYS A 374 -2.62 -16.43 2.86
C LYS A 374 -3.25 -16.13 4.22
N ALA A 375 -2.44 -16.22 5.28
CA ALA A 375 -2.92 -15.97 6.64
C ALA A 375 -3.40 -14.51 6.84
N ASN A 376 -2.78 -13.56 6.14
CA ASN A 376 -3.12 -12.14 6.09
C ASN A 376 -3.77 -11.75 4.74
N SER A 377 -4.63 -12.62 4.23
CA SER A 377 -5.29 -12.43 2.94
C SER A 377 -6.16 -11.17 2.88
N LEU A 378 -6.50 -10.73 1.67
CA LEU A 378 -7.49 -9.69 1.42
C LEU A 378 -8.81 -10.08 2.08
N GLU A 379 -9.23 -11.34 1.93
CA GLU A 379 -10.45 -11.85 2.55
C GLU A 379 -10.54 -11.62 4.05
N LYS A 380 -9.42 -11.85 4.76
CA LYS A 380 -9.36 -11.68 6.21
C LYS A 380 -9.19 -10.23 6.65
N SER A 381 -8.55 -9.40 5.83
CA SER A 381 -8.18 -8.04 6.20
C SER A 381 -9.17 -6.98 5.74
N HIS A 382 -9.88 -7.22 4.64
CA HIS A 382 -10.83 -6.30 3.99
C HIS A 382 -12.04 -7.08 3.42
N PRO A 383 -12.85 -7.73 4.29
CA PRO A 383 -14.01 -8.52 3.86
C PRO A 383 -15.04 -7.69 3.08
N GLU A 384 -15.12 -6.38 3.30
CA GLU A 384 -15.98 -5.46 2.55
C GLU A 384 -15.61 -5.35 1.07
N LEU A 385 -14.33 -5.54 0.72
CA LEU A 385 -13.87 -5.57 -0.66
C LEU A 385 -14.14 -6.92 -1.34
N VAL A 386 -14.24 -8.00 -0.57
CA VAL A 386 -14.55 -9.35 -1.10
C VAL A 386 -15.91 -9.38 -1.77
N VAL A 387 -16.88 -8.62 -1.26
CA VAL A 387 -18.22 -8.50 -1.87
C VAL A 387 -18.15 -7.94 -3.29
N GLN A 388 -17.16 -7.09 -3.56
CA GLN A 388 -16.93 -6.51 -4.88
C GLN A 388 -15.97 -7.34 -5.73
N TRP A 389 -15.55 -8.53 -5.28
CA TRP A 389 -14.74 -9.45 -6.09
C TRP A 389 -15.62 -10.06 -7.18
N HIS A 390 -15.19 -9.95 -8.44
CA HIS A 390 -16.02 -10.46 -9.53
C HIS A 390 -16.22 -11.99 -9.42
N PRO A 391 -17.45 -12.52 -9.55
CA PRO A 391 -17.76 -13.92 -9.25
C PRO A 391 -17.08 -14.93 -10.19
N THR A 392 -16.93 -14.61 -11.48
CA THR A 392 -16.41 -15.56 -12.49
C THR A 392 -15.17 -15.10 -13.25
N GLN A 393 -14.95 -13.79 -13.45
CA GLN A 393 -13.86 -13.28 -14.29
C GLN A 393 -12.46 -13.46 -13.70
N ASN A 394 -12.34 -13.82 -12.42
CA ASN A 394 -11.06 -14.13 -11.79
C ASN A 394 -10.72 -15.63 -11.83
N GLY A 395 -11.53 -16.46 -12.51
CA GLY A 395 -11.30 -17.90 -12.63
C GLY A 395 -11.23 -18.58 -11.26
N THR A 396 -10.17 -19.36 -11.03
CA THR A 396 -9.94 -20.05 -9.76
C THR A 396 -9.29 -19.18 -8.67
N PHE A 397 -8.92 -17.92 -9.00
CA PHE A 397 -8.22 -17.02 -8.10
C PHE A 397 -9.17 -16.36 -7.08
N LYS A 398 -8.87 -16.58 -5.79
CA LYS A 398 -9.73 -16.17 -4.67
C LYS A 398 -9.12 -15.03 -3.86
N PRO A 399 -9.95 -14.22 -3.18
CA PRO A 399 -9.49 -13.21 -2.21
C PRO A 399 -8.58 -13.77 -1.10
N SER A 400 -8.72 -15.06 -0.75
CA SER A 400 -7.84 -15.76 0.19
C SER A 400 -6.38 -15.88 -0.30
N HIS A 401 -6.13 -15.80 -1.61
CA HIS A 401 -4.82 -16.05 -2.21
C HIS A 401 -3.90 -14.81 -2.29
N ILE A 402 -4.44 -13.63 -1.98
CA ILE A 402 -3.77 -12.34 -2.20
C ILE A 402 -3.75 -11.49 -0.93
N THR A 403 -2.77 -10.60 -0.77
CA THR A 403 -2.67 -9.68 0.38
C THR A 403 -3.05 -8.26 -0.01
N LYS A 404 -3.43 -7.43 0.98
CA LYS A 404 -3.90 -6.05 0.78
C LYS A 404 -2.95 -5.11 0.02
N GLY A 405 -1.63 -5.35 0.09
CA GLY A 405 -0.61 -4.50 -0.54
C GLY A 405 -0.19 -4.98 -1.93
N SER A 406 -0.93 -5.91 -2.53
CA SER A 406 -0.56 -6.50 -3.81
C SER A 406 -0.92 -5.58 -4.97
N ASP A 407 0.02 -5.40 -5.90
CA ASP A 407 -0.18 -4.68 -7.16
C ASP A 407 -0.89 -5.52 -8.24
N GLU A 408 -1.37 -6.71 -7.89
CA GLU A 408 -2.09 -7.58 -8.83
C GLU A 408 -3.45 -6.99 -9.23
N LYS A 409 -3.67 -6.88 -10.54
CA LYS A 409 -4.95 -6.45 -11.13
C LYS A 409 -5.97 -7.59 -11.12
N VAL A 410 -7.11 -7.43 -10.47
CA VAL A 410 -8.20 -8.41 -10.49
C VAL A 410 -9.47 -7.75 -11.02
N CYS A 411 -10.41 -8.56 -11.49
CA CYS A 411 -11.73 -8.10 -11.90
C CYS A 411 -12.59 -7.85 -10.64
N TRP A 412 -13.17 -6.66 -10.58
CA TRP A 412 -14.10 -6.23 -9.56
C TRP A 412 -15.48 -6.05 -10.17
N GLN A 413 -16.51 -6.18 -9.35
CA GLN A 413 -17.88 -5.87 -9.69
C GLN A 413 -18.49 -4.97 -8.61
N CYS A 414 -19.18 -3.91 -8.98
CA CYS A 414 -19.91 -3.05 -8.03
C CYS A 414 -21.36 -3.47 -7.92
N ASP A 415 -22.08 -2.87 -6.98
CA ASP A 415 -23.51 -3.15 -6.76
C ASP A 415 -24.39 -2.78 -7.96
N SER A 416 -23.96 -1.82 -8.79
CA SER A 416 -24.62 -1.47 -10.07
C SER A 416 -24.33 -2.47 -11.19
N GLY A 417 -23.54 -3.52 -10.93
CA GLY A 417 -23.21 -4.57 -11.89
C GLY A 417 -22.05 -4.27 -12.82
N HIS A 418 -21.39 -3.10 -12.74
CA HIS A 418 -20.23 -2.79 -13.58
C HIS A 418 -19.04 -3.67 -13.22
N SER A 419 -18.37 -4.21 -14.24
CA SER A 419 -17.14 -4.99 -14.09
C SER A 419 -15.92 -4.20 -14.56
N TRP A 420 -14.86 -4.13 -13.75
CA TRP A 420 -13.61 -3.46 -14.13
C TRP A 420 -12.37 -4.13 -13.53
N GLN A 421 -11.22 -3.93 -14.16
CA GLN A 421 -9.93 -4.36 -13.62
C GLN A 421 -9.26 -3.25 -12.79
N ALA A 422 -8.78 -3.60 -11.60
CA ALA A 422 -7.99 -2.70 -10.76
C ALA A 422 -7.05 -3.48 -9.83
N THR A 423 -5.96 -2.86 -9.39
CA THR A 423 -5.04 -3.48 -8.43
C THR A 423 -5.66 -3.59 -7.04
N VAL A 424 -5.33 -4.65 -6.30
CA VAL A 424 -5.79 -4.81 -4.91
C VAL A 424 -5.31 -3.65 -4.03
N SER A 425 -4.05 -3.23 -4.18
CA SER A 425 -3.48 -2.10 -3.45
C SER A 425 -4.26 -0.79 -3.67
N SER A 426 -4.67 -0.50 -4.91
CA SER A 426 -5.46 0.70 -5.25
C SER A 426 -6.87 0.65 -4.67
N ARG A 427 -7.49 -0.53 -4.64
CA ARG A 427 -8.82 -0.73 -4.09
C ARG A 427 -8.85 -0.58 -2.57
N VAL A 428 -7.83 -1.12 -1.90
CA VAL A 428 -7.60 -0.91 -0.46
C VAL A 428 -7.33 0.57 -0.14
N ALA A 429 -6.69 1.31 -1.05
CA ALA A 429 -6.50 2.76 -0.91
C ALA A 429 -7.78 3.59 -1.14
N GLY A 430 -8.91 2.97 -1.49
CA GLY A 430 -10.21 3.62 -1.64
C GLY A 430 -10.65 3.93 -3.07
N SER A 431 -9.91 3.49 -4.09
CA SER A 431 -10.31 3.72 -5.49
C SER A 431 -11.59 2.94 -5.83
N GLY A 432 -12.70 3.64 -6.10
CA GLY A 432 -14.01 3.07 -6.44
C GLY A 432 -14.19 2.59 -7.89
N CYS A 433 -15.42 2.19 -8.23
CA CYS A 433 -15.82 1.84 -9.59
C CYS A 433 -15.61 3.03 -10.57
N PRO A 434 -14.91 2.85 -11.70
CA PRO A 434 -14.66 3.92 -12.66
C PRO A 434 -15.91 4.33 -13.45
N TYR A 435 -16.88 3.43 -13.63
CA TYR A 435 -18.15 3.72 -14.29
C TYR A 435 -19.07 4.55 -13.39
N CYS A 436 -19.24 4.14 -12.13
CA CYS A 436 -20.02 4.91 -11.14
C CYS A 436 -19.43 6.31 -10.89
N SER A 437 -18.10 6.48 -11.02
CA SER A 437 -17.45 7.80 -10.92
C SER A 437 -17.43 8.59 -12.24
N ASN A 438 -18.12 8.12 -13.28
CA ASN A 438 -18.19 8.70 -14.62
C ASN A 438 -16.82 8.89 -15.29
N ARG A 439 -15.79 8.16 -14.84
CA ARG A 439 -14.46 8.15 -15.46
C ARG A 439 -14.46 7.28 -16.72
N TYR A 440 -15.15 6.15 -16.69
CA TYR A 440 -15.39 5.28 -17.85
C TYR A 440 -16.85 5.32 -18.27
N ILE A 441 -17.09 4.96 -19.52
CA ILE A 441 -18.41 4.94 -20.13
C ILE A 441 -18.94 3.51 -20.09
N GLY A 442 -20.13 3.36 -19.55
CA GLY A 442 -20.90 2.13 -19.47
C GLY A 442 -22.29 2.32 -20.07
N SER A 443 -23.06 1.25 -20.07
CA SER A 443 -24.40 1.21 -20.66
C SER A 443 -25.45 2.02 -19.89
N ASP A 444 -25.12 2.61 -18.74
CA ASP A 444 -26.04 3.26 -17.81
C ASP A 444 -25.61 4.68 -17.40
N ASN A 445 -24.44 5.14 -17.83
CA ASN A 445 -23.85 6.40 -17.35
C ASN A 445 -23.46 7.38 -18.48
N ASN A 446 -23.88 7.09 -19.71
CA ASN A 446 -23.67 7.97 -20.84
C ASN A 446 -24.65 9.17 -20.82
N ILE A 447 -24.43 10.18 -21.67
CA ILE A 447 -25.24 11.42 -21.69
C ILE A 447 -26.69 11.14 -22.08
N THR A 448 -26.96 10.24 -23.03
CA THR A 448 -28.34 9.97 -23.47
C THR A 448 -29.20 9.40 -22.35
N ILE A 449 -28.58 8.65 -21.42
CA ILE A 449 -29.27 8.07 -20.26
C ILE A 449 -29.34 9.06 -19.10
N THR A 450 -28.21 9.68 -18.75
CA THR A 450 -28.11 10.50 -17.53
C THR A 450 -28.60 11.93 -17.69
N HIS A 451 -28.56 12.47 -18.91
CA HIS A 451 -28.90 13.86 -19.24
C HIS A 451 -29.58 13.94 -20.63
N PRO A 452 -30.73 13.28 -20.83
CA PRO A 452 -31.43 13.25 -22.12
C PRO A 452 -31.70 14.66 -22.68
N GLU A 453 -32.02 15.63 -21.83
CA GLU A 453 -32.27 17.02 -22.21
C GLU A 453 -31.02 17.75 -22.75
N ILE A 454 -29.83 17.28 -22.38
CA ILE A 454 -28.55 17.77 -22.93
C ILE A 454 -28.24 17.03 -24.23
N ALA A 455 -28.51 15.72 -24.30
CA ALA A 455 -28.35 14.94 -25.53
C ALA A 455 -29.22 15.50 -26.68
N ASP A 456 -30.43 15.98 -26.39
CA ASP A 456 -31.32 16.62 -27.37
C ASP A 456 -30.71 17.88 -28.01
N GLN A 457 -29.77 18.52 -27.32
CA GLN A 457 -29.06 19.71 -27.80
C GLN A 457 -27.82 19.36 -28.61
N TRP A 458 -27.51 18.09 -28.84
CA TRP A 458 -26.40 17.68 -29.69
C TRP A 458 -26.69 18.05 -31.15
N HIS A 459 -25.70 18.61 -31.83
CA HIS A 459 -25.87 18.96 -33.23
C HIS A 459 -25.80 17.68 -34.10
N PRO A 460 -26.79 17.42 -34.97
CA PRO A 460 -26.89 16.15 -35.71
C PRO A 460 -25.76 15.94 -36.72
N GLU A 461 -25.30 17.01 -37.39
CA GLU A 461 -24.36 16.88 -38.53
C GLU A 461 -22.91 17.32 -38.20
N LEU A 462 -22.73 18.32 -37.33
CA LEU A 462 -21.42 18.94 -37.09
C LEU A 462 -20.47 18.12 -36.19
N ASN A 463 -20.94 17.03 -35.58
CA ASN A 463 -20.13 16.17 -34.72
C ASN A 463 -19.58 14.93 -35.43
N GLY A 464 -19.88 14.73 -36.72
CA GLY A 464 -19.44 13.55 -37.47
C GLY A 464 -19.94 12.25 -36.83
N GLU A 465 -19.04 11.29 -36.60
CA GLU A 465 -19.35 9.99 -35.97
C GLU A 465 -19.53 10.06 -34.45
N HIS A 466 -19.32 11.23 -33.83
CA HIS A 466 -19.46 11.38 -32.39
C HIS A 466 -20.93 11.56 -31.99
N THR A 467 -21.45 10.58 -31.25
CA THR A 467 -22.80 10.59 -30.70
C THR A 467 -22.77 10.77 -29.17
N PRO A 468 -23.83 11.32 -28.54
CA PRO A 468 -23.83 11.63 -27.10
C PRO A 468 -23.68 10.39 -26.19
N ASP A 469 -24.08 9.21 -26.65
CA ASP A 469 -23.95 7.94 -25.94
C ASP A 469 -22.50 7.46 -25.80
N LEU A 470 -21.58 8.02 -26.61
CA LEU A 470 -20.13 7.80 -26.50
C LEU A 470 -19.45 8.66 -25.43
N TYR A 471 -20.21 9.43 -24.64
CA TYR A 471 -19.66 10.33 -23.61
C TYR A 471 -20.37 10.15 -22.27
N SER A 472 -19.65 10.35 -21.16
CA SER A 472 -20.20 10.47 -19.80
C SER A 472 -20.08 11.89 -19.26
N SER A 473 -20.76 12.17 -18.15
CA SER A 473 -20.75 13.48 -17.49
C SER A 473 -19.41 13.88 -16.83
N GLY A 474 -18.54 12.91 -16.57
CA GLY A 474 -17.34 13.08 -15.74
C GLY A 474 -16.03 13.31 -16.50
N ASN A 475 -15.90 12.80 -17.73
CA ASN A 475 -14.58 12.63 -18.38
C ASN A 475 -14.51 13.14 -19.83
N SER A 476 -15.24 14.19 -20.17
CA SER A 476 -15.24 14.72 -21.54
C SER A 476 -14.56 16.10 -21.60
N TYR A 477 -13.27 16.11 -21.95
CA TYR A 477 -12.58 17.30 -22.48
C TYR A 477 -12.98 17.60 -23.94
N TYR A 478 -13.85 16.77 -24.51
CA TYR A 478 -14.34 16.92 -25.87
C TYR A 478 -15.24 18.16 -26.00
N LYS A 479 -14.96 18.97 -27.03
CA LYS A 479 -15.78 20.12 -27.43
C LYS A 479 -16.74 19.65 -28.51
N ALA A 480 -17.97 19.37 -28.13
CA ALA A 480 -19.03 19.02 -29.07
C ALA A 480 -19.67 20.29 -29.65
N TRP A 481 -20.23 20.16 -30.84
CA TRP A 481 -21.18 21.10 -31.42
C TRP A 481 -22.59 20.85 -30.86
N TRP A 482 -23.27 21.93 -30.54
CA TRP A 482 -24.60 21.93 -29.95
C TRP A 482 -25.54 22.78 -30.80
N LYS A 483 -26.82 22.41 -30.82
CA LYS A 483 -27.90 23.17 -31.44
C LYS A 483 -28.78 23.82 -30.38
N CYS A 484 -29.35 24.98 -30.69
CA CYS A 484 -30.30 25.64 -29.82
C CYS A 484 -31.70 25.07 -30.07
N LEU A 485 -32.41 24.67 -29.02
CA LEU A 485 -33.79 24.16 -29.17
C LEU A 485 -34.80 25.26 -29.56
N LYS A 486 -34.45 26.55 -29.38
CA LYS A 486 -35.32 27.68 -29.75
C LYS A 486 -35.18 28.10 -31.21
N ASP A 487 -34.02 27.85 -31.81
CA ASP A 487 -33.71 28.24 -33.18
C ASP A 487 -32.63 27.30 -33.72
N SER A 488 -33.01 26.48 -34.70
CA SER A 488 -32.15 25.46 -35.29
C SER A 488 -30.97 26.04 -36.09
N SER A 489 -30.98 27.33 -36.44
CA SER A 489 -29.85 27.99 -37.10
C SER A 489 -28.69 28.28 -36.13
N HIS A 490 -28.95 28.25 -34.82
CA HIS A 490 -27.96 28.52 -33.80
C HIS A 490 -27.18 27.27 -33.41
N ALA A 491 -25.94 27.19 -33.87
CA ALA A 491 -24.98 26.16 -33.49
C ALA A 491 -23.77 26.76 -32.76
N TRP A 492 -23.24 26.06 -31.75
CA TRP A 492 -22.02 26.47 -31.05
C TRP A 492 -21.21 25.29 -30.53
N GLN A 493 -19.92 25.51 -30.31
CA GLN A 493 -19.07 24.55 -29.62
C GLN A 493 -18.98 24.84 -28.13
N ALA A 494 -19.08 23.80 -27.31
CA ALA A 494 -18.80 23.87 -25.88
C ALA A 494 -18.30 22.53 -25.34
N LEU A 495 -17.54 22.57 -24.25
CA LEU A 495 -17.15 21.37 -23.52
C LEU A 495 -18.39 20.69 -22.95
N ILE A 496 -18.53 19.39 -23.20
CA ILE A 496 -19.61 18.57 -22.63
C ILE A 496 -19.69 18.70 -21.11
N SER A 497 -18.54 18.70 -20.42
CA SER A 497 -18.49 18.82 -18.96
C SER A 497 -19.05 20.16 -18.44
N SER A 498 -18.82 21.26 -19.17
CA SER A 498 -19.43 22.57 -18.83
C SER A 498 -20.93 22.59 -19.13
N ARG A 499 -21.38 21.91 -20.19
CA ARG A 499 -22.81 21.81 -20.51
C ARG A 499 -23.62 21.13 -19.42
N ILE A 500 -23.04 20.10 -18.81
CA ILE A 500 -23.69 19.32 -17.75
C ILE A 500 -23.62 20.04 -16.40
N LYS A 501 -22.45 20.58 -16.02
CA LYS A 501 -22.27 21.25 -14.72
C LYS A 501 -22.88 22.65 -14.66
N ASP A 502 -22.64 23.46 -15.69
CA ASP A 502 -22.97 24.89 -15.67
C ASP A 502 -24.29 25.20 -16.39
N LYS A 503 -24.90 24.20 -17.04
CA LYS A 503 -26.07 24.36 -17.93
C LYS A 503 -25.90 25.49 -18.93
N SER A 504 -24.66 25.68 -19.42
CA SER A 504 -24.29 26.81 -20.26
C SER A 504 -24.99 26.73 -21.63
N GLY A 505 -26.00 27.57 -21.85
CA GLY A 505 -26.74 27.65 -23.12
C GLY A 505 -25.98 28.41 -24.22
N PHE A 506 -26.58 28.50 -25.40
CA PHE A 506 -26.03 29.23 -26.55
C PHE A 506 -25.62 30.67 -26.14
N PRO A 507 -24.35 31.10 -26.34
CA PRO A 507 -23.82 32.39 -25.86
C PRO A 507 -24.60 33.63 -26.29
N PHE A 508 -25.39 33.52 -27.36
CA PHE A 508 -26.14 34.62 -27.95
C PHE A 508 -27.56 34.72 -27.38
N CYS A 509 -28.17 33.61 -26.95
CA CYS A 509 -29.43 33.61 -26.20
C CYS A 509 -29.22 33.95 -24.71
N SER A 510 -28.02 33.70 -24.16
CA SER A 510 -27.63 34.05 -22.78
C SER A 510 -27.10 35.49 -22.62
N GLY A 511 -27.14 36.30 -23.68
CA GLY A 511 -26.96 37.75 -23.57
C GLY A 511 -25.51 38.21 -23.39
N HIS A 512 -24.48 37.44 -23.76
CA HIS A 512 -23.08 37.80 -23.52
C HIS A 512 -22.37 38.56 -24.66
N LYS A 513 -22.79 38.44 -25.93
CA LYS A 513 -22.24 39.21 -27.07
C LYS A 513 -23.29 40.12 -27.75
N ALA A 514 -22.82 41.23 -28.36
CA ALA A 514 -23.66 42.10 -29.17
C ALA A 514 -24.04 41.40 -30.49
N THR A 515 -25.29 41.53 -30.90
CA THR A 515 -25.90 40.95 -32.11
C THR A 515 -26.71 42.03 -32.81
N HIS A 516 -27.22 41.73 -34.01
CA HIS A 516 -28.08 42.66 -34.75
C HIS A 516 -29.41 43.01 -34.05
N HIS A 517 -29.81 42.27 -33.00
CA HIS A 517 -31.04 42.53 -32.24
C HIS A 517 -30.82 43.18 -30.86
N ASN A 518 -29.63 43.09 -30.28
CA ASN A 518 -29.39 43.48 -28.88
C ASN A 518 -28.21 44.46 -28.69
N ASN A 519 -27.69 45.03 -29.78
CA ASN A 519 -26.64 46.04 -29.72
C ASN A 519 -27.17 47.42 -29.23
N LEU A 520 -26.26 48.31 -28.88
CA LEU A 520 -26.57 49.64 -28.34
C LEU A 520 -27.33 50.50 -29.34
N ALA A 521 -26.99 50.45 -30.62
CA ALA A 521 -27.67 51.22 -31.67
C ALA A 521 -29.16 50.86 -31.79
N ILE A 522 -29.48 49.57 -31.66
CA ILE A 522 -30.85 49.06 -31.78
C ILE A 522 -31.64 49.26 -30.49
N THR A 523 -31.02 49.00 -29.33
CA THR A 523 -31.74 49.05 -28.06
C THR A 523 -31.87 50.47 -27.47
N HIS A 524 -30.92 51.37 -27.78
CA HIS A 524 -30.85 52.74 -27.27
C HIS A 524 -30.42 53.72 -28.38
N PRO A 525 -31.21 53.84 -29.47
CA PRO A 525 -30.88 54.71 -30.62
C PRO A 525 -30.76 56.19 -30.22
N ASP A 526 -31.54 56.61 -29.23
CA ASP A 526 -31.52 57.94 -28.61
C ASP A 526 -30.17 58.28 -27.97
N ILE A 527 -29.46 57.28 -27.46
CA ILE A 527 -28.13 57.45 -26.87
C ILE A 527 -27.04 57.29 -27.94
N ALA A 528 -27.21 56.30 -28.82
CA ALA A 528 -26.26 56.01 -29.89
C ALA A 528 -26.05 57.19 -30.86
N MET A 529 -27.04 58.07 -31.05
CA MET A 529 -26.89 59.25 -31.91
C MET A 529 -25.80 60.23 -31.43
N TYR A 530 -25.49 60.20 -30.14
CA TYR A 530 -24.48 61.05 -29.48
C TYR A 530 -23.10 60.39 -29.40
N TRP A 531 -22.91 59.28 -30.11
CA TRP A 531 -21.61 58.65 -30.28
C TRP A 531 -20.64 59.59 -31.02
N ASN A 532 -19.40 59.66 -30.55
CA ASN A 532 -18.34 60.33 -31.32
C ASN A 532 -17.71 59.30 -32.28
N TRP A 533 -18.00 59.43 -33.58
CA TRP A 533 -17.55 58.48 -34.60
C TRP A 533 -16.07 58.61 -34.97
N GLU A 534 -15.47 59.79 -34.74
CA GLU A 534 -14.10 60.08 -35.13
C GLU A 534 -13.09 59.59 -34.08
N LEU A 535 -13.46 59.67 -32.79
CA LEU A 535 -12.58 59.31 -31.68
C LEU A 535 -12.72 57.86 -31.21
N ASN A 536 -13.75 57.13 -31.66
CA ASN A 536 -13.98 55.76 -31.26
C ASN A 536 -13.59 54.77 -32.36
N THR A 537 -12.87 53.72 -31.99
CA THR A 537 -12.50 52.61 -32.88
C THR A 537 -13.54 51.49 -32.94
N ILE A 538 -14.63 51.61 -32.16
CA ILE A 538 -15.75 50.66 -32.14
C ILE A 538 -17.06 51.40 -32.37
N THR A 539 -18.03 50.70 -32.94
CA THR A 539 -19.35 51.25 -33.25
C THR A 539 -20.40 50.85 -32.21
N PRO A 540 -21.51 51.61 -32.11
CA PRO A 540 -22.68 51.23 -31.30
C PRO A 540 -23.29 49.86 -31.68
N PHE A 541 -23.00 49.33 -32.87
CA PHE A 541 -23.48 48.01 -33.31
C PHE A 541 -22.67 46.85 -32.72
N GLU A 542 -21.46 47.11 -32.23
CA GLU A 542 -20.53 46.09 -31.70
C GLU A 542 -20.57 45.99 -30.17
N VAL A 543 -21.36 46.83 -29.50
CA VAL A 543 -21.43 46.93 -28.04
C VAL A 543 -22.87 46.86 -27.56
N LYS A 544 -23.07 46.50 -26.28
CA LYS A 544 -24.39 46.45 -25.63
C LYS A 544 -24.55 47.58 -24.61
N ARG A 545 -25.79 47.87 -24.22
CA ARG A 545 -26.14 48.89 -23.22
C ARG A 545 -25.37 48.77 -21.89
N PHE A 546 -25.16 47.56 -21.38
CA PHE A 546 -24.46 47.32 -20.10
C PHE A 546 -22.94 47.17 -20.23
N SER A 547 -22.37 47.56 -21.37
CA SER A 547 -20.93 47.46 -21.58
C SER A 547 -20.18 48.39 -20.63
N ASN A 548 -19.16 47.86 -19.97
CA ASN A 548 -18.24 48.63 -19.13
C ASN A 548 -17.11 49.31 -19.94
N ARG A 549 -17.17 49.25 -21.28
CA ARG A 549 -16.20 49.95 -22.13
C ARG A 549 -16.41 51.46 -22.04
N LYS A 550 -15.31 52.20 -21.94
CA LYS A 550 -15.27 53.65 -22.09
C LYS A 550 -15.15 54.02 -23.55
N VAL A 551 -15.93 55.01 -23.97
CA VAL A 551 -15.98 55.52 -25.33
C VAL A 551 -16.20 57.04 -25.30
N TRP A 552 -15.86 57.70 -26.40
CA TRP A 552 -16.05 59.13 -26.59
C TRP A 552 -17.46 59.46 -27.02
N TRP A 553 -17.99 60.53 -26.48
CA TRP A 553 -19.34 61.01 -26.74
C TRP A 553 -19.32 62.49 -27.07
N ARG A 554 -20.32 62.92 -27.84
CA ARG A 554 -20.61 64.33 -28.12
C ARG A 554 -21.90 64.77 -27.42
N CYS A 555 -22.03 66.04 -27.10
CA CYS A 555 -23.23 66.57 -26.46
C CYS A 555 -24.30 66.85 -27.51
N ASP A 556 -25.55 66.72 -27.07
CA ASP A 556 -26.76 67.15 -27.76
C ASP A 556 -26.92 68.69 -27.81
N ILE A 557 -26.40 69.41 -26.81
CA ILE A 557 -26.55 70.86 -26.67
C ILE A 557 -25.41 71.63 -27.37
N SER A 558 -24.16 71.20 -27.19
CA SER A 558 -23.01 71.89 -27.79
C SER A 558 -22.06 70.91 -28.47
N PRO A 559 -21.76 71.07 -29.77
CA PRO A 559 -20.85 70.20 -30.49
C PRO A 559 -19.40 70.27 -29.98
N SER A 560 -19.02 71.34 -29.26
CA SER A 560 -17.70 71.46 -28.62
C SER A 560 -17.53 70.55 -27.40
N HIS A 561 -18.61 70.08 -26.79
CA HIS A 561 -18.57 69.22 -25.61
C HIS A 561 -18.33 67.76 -26.01
N VAL A 562 -17.08 67.34 -25.94
CA VAL A 562 -16.66 65.95 -26.22
C VAL A 562 -16.02 65.34 -24.97
N TRP A 563 -16.50 64.17 -24.53
CA TRP A 563 -15.99 63.52 -23.32
C TRP A 563 -16.00 61.99 -23.39
N GLU A 564 -15.14 61.37 -22.61
CA GLU A 564 -15.09 59.92 -22.42
C GLU A 564 -16.02 59.48 -21.27
N ALA A 565 -16.86 58.45 -21.50
CA ALA A 565 -17.69 57.86 -20.46
C ALA A 565 -17.97 56.36 -20.72
N VAL A 566 -18.27 55.63 -19.64
CA VAL A 566 -18.69 54.22 -19.69
C VAL A 566 -20.10 54.09 -20.30
N ILE A 567 -20.29 53.14 -21.20
CA ILE A 567 -21.56 52.93 -21.93
C ILE A 567 -22.72 52.64 -20.96
N SER A 568 -22.55 51.74 -19.99
CA SER A 568 -23.60 51.43 -18.98
C SER A 568 -24.09 52.67 -18.24
N HIS A 569 -23.18 53.52 -17.75
CA HIS A 569 -23.52 54.76 -17.06
C HIS A 569 -24.27 55.75 -17.96
N ARG A 570 -23.95 55.80 -19.26
CA ARG A 570 -24.64 56.66 -20.23
C ARG A 570 -26.08 56.22 -20.45
N THR A 571 -26.33 54.91 -20.43
CA THR A 571 -27.69 54.36 -20.54
C THR A 571 -28.56 54.49 -19.28
N GLU A 572 -27.98 54.90 -18.14
CA GLU A 572 -28.66 54.97 -16.84
C GLU A 572 -28.86 56.42 -16.31
N LYS A 573 -28.84 57.44 -17.18
CA LYS A 573 -29.07 58.89 -16.91
C LYS A 573 -27.83 59.76 -16.61
N SER A 574 -26.63 59.40 -17.06
CA SER A 574 -25.51 60.36 -17.07
C SER A 574 -25.51 61.22 -18.34
N GLY A 575 -25.79 62.52 -18.18
CA GLY A 575 -25.75 63.53 -19.26
C GLY A 575 -24.35 64.13 -19.44
N CYS A 576 -24.27 65.19 -20.27
CA CYS A 576 -23.03 65.88 -20.55
C CYS A 576 -22.41 66.52 -19.27
N PRO A 577 -21.14 66.21 -18.93
CA PRO A 577 -20.48 66.74 -17.75
C PRO A 577 -20.18 68.25 -17.85
N TYR A 578 -20.04 68.79 -19.07
CA TYR A 578 -19.90 70.23 -19.30
C TYR A 578 -21.22 70.97 -19.00
N CYS A 579 -22.35 70.49 -19.52
CA CYS A 579 -23.67 71.07 -19.27
C CYS A 579 -24.09 71.00 -17.80
N THR A 580 -23.66 69.95 -17.08
CA THR A 580 -23.92 69.79 -15.64
C THR A 580 -22.87 70.51 -14.76
N ASN A 581 -22.00 71.34 -15.34
CA ASN A 581 -20.96 72.12 -14.65
C ASN A 581 -19.94 71.28 -13.86
N LYS A 582 -19.78 69.98 -14.21
CA LYS A 582 -18.79 69.09 -13.60
C LYS A 582 -17.40 69.26 -14.23
N ILE A 583 -17.35 69.61 -15.52
CA ILE A 583 -16.11 69.95 -16.25
C ILE A 583 -16.20 71.41 -16.69
N VAL A 584 -15.09 72.14 -16.59
CA VAL A 584 -15.00 73.54 -17.02
C VAL A 584 -14.85 73.64 -18.55
N SER A 585 -15.54 74.62 -19.14
CA SER A 585 -15.45 75.02 -20.53
C SER A 585 -15.41 76.55 -20.64
N ASP A 586 -15.19 77.05 -21.85
CA ASP A 586 -15.16 78.48 -22.12
C ASP A 586 -16.52 79.15 -21.84
N GLU A 587 -17.62 78.40 -21.88
CA GLU A 587 -18.97 78.92 -21.66
C GLU A 587 -19.43 78.83 -20.19
N ASN A 588 -18.93 77.86 -19.41
CA ASN A 588 -19.47 77.54 -18.08
C ASN A 588 -18.57 77.92 -16.89
N ASN A 589 -17.41 78.53 -17.17
CA ASN A 589 -16.47 78.95 -16.14
C ASN A 589 -17.03 80.13 -15.30
N LEU A 590 -16.44 80.35 -14.13
CA LEU A 590 -16.90 81.34 -13.16
C LEU A 590 -16.74 82.77 -13.68
N ALA A 591 -15.66 83.10 -14.40
CA ALA A 591 -15.48 84.42 -14.99
C ALA A 591 -16.62 84.80 -15.93
N VAL A 592 -17.10 83.85 -16.73
CA VAL A 592 -18.17 84.06 -17.69
C VAL A 592 -19.55 84.05 -17.02
N THR A 593 -19.81 83.07 -16.14
CA THR A 593 -21.15 82.89 -15.56
C THR A 593 -21.45 83.81 -14.38
N HIS A 594 -20.43 84.25 -13.62
CA HIS A 594 -20.57 85.09 -12.43
C HIS A 594 -19.45 86.15 -12.36
N PRO A 595 -19.40 87.10 -13.31
CA PRO A 595 -18.30 88.08 -13.42
C PRO A 595 -18.10 88.89 -12.13
N GLN A 596 -19.18 89.34 -11.49
CA GLN A 596 -19.12 90.10 -10.22
C GLN A 596 -18.50 89.29 -9.07
N ILE A 597 -18.73 87.97 -9.03
CA ILE A 597 -18.11 87.11 -8.01
C ILE A 597 -16.65 86.87 -8.37
N ALA A 598 -16.33 86.72 -9.65
CA ALA A 598 -14.96 86.56 -10.13
C ALA A 598 -14.08 87.79 -9.86
N GLU A 599 -14.65 89.00 -9.80
CA GLU A 599 -13.92 90.22 -9.38
C GLU A 599 -13.42 90.16 -7.94
N GLU A 600 -14.12 89.43 -7.06
CA GLU A 600 -13.68 89.22 -5.68
C GLU A 600 -12.60 88.13 -5.55
N TRP A 601 -12.04 87.63 -6.66
CA TRP A 601 -11.03 86.57 -6.64
C TRP A 601 -9.68 87.11 -6.15
N HIS A 602 -9.07 86.44 -5.18
CA HIS A 602 -7.77 86.86 -4.69
C HIS A 602 -6.63 86.44 -5.63
N SER A 603 -6.09 87.40 -6.40
CA SER A 603 -5.08 87.14 -7.45
C SER A 603 -3.78 86.48 -6.97
N LYS A 604 -3.26 86.83 -5.79
CA LYS A 604 -2.00 86.27 -5.27
C LYS A 604 -2.13 84.95 -4.50
N LYS A 605 -3.22 84.74 -3.77
CA LYS A 605 -3.38 83.60 -2.83
C LYS A 605 -3.94 82.33 -3.45
N ASN A 606 -4.49 82.41 -4.67
CA ASN A 606 -5.05 81.26 -5.37
C ASN A 606 -4.06 80.57 -6.33
N GLY A 607 -2.80 81.00 -6.33
CA GLY A 607 -1.75 80.43 -7.18
C GLY A 607 -2.10 80.58 -8.66
N THR A 608 -2.03 79.47 -9.41
CA THR A 608 -2.36 79.44 -10.84
C THR A 608 -3.86 79.33 -11.12
N ILE A 609 -4.70 79.05 -10.11
CA ILE A 609 -6.12 78.81 -10.33
C ILE A 609 -6.84 80.14 -10.58
N THR A 610 -7.35 80.29 -11.80
CA THR A 610 -8.11 81.47 -12.23
C THR A 610 -9.63 81.21 -12.19
N PRO A 611 -10.46 82.26 -12.18
CA PRO A 611 -11.91 82.10 -12.35
C PRO A 611 -12.32 81.41 -13.67
N ARG A 612 -11.41 81.30 -14.65
CA ARG A 612 -11.65 80.56 -15.90
C ARG A 612 -11.44 79.05 -15.76
N GLU A 613 -10.82 78.59 -14.67
CA GLU A 613 -10.49 77.17 -14.44
C GLU A 613 -11.49 76.46 -13.51
N VAL A 614 -12.55 77.13 -13.10
CA VAL A 614 -13.57 76.59 -12.20
C VAL A 614 -14.96 76.91 -12.71
N THR A 615 -15.89 75.96 -12.54
CA THR A 615 -17.32 76.21 -12.78
C THR A 615 -17.98 76.79 -11.54
N LYS A 616 -19.19 77.34 -11.70
CA LYS A 616 -20.01 77.79 -10.56
C LYS A 616 -20.31 76.70 -9.53
N GLY A 617 -20.29 75.43 -9.92
CA GLY A 617 -20.55 74.28 -9.05
C GLY A 617 -19.32 73.73 -8.32
N SER A 618 -18.15 74.35 -8.50
CA SER A 618 -16.89 73.81 -7.99
C SER A 618 -16.81 73.79 -6.46
N ASP A 619 -16.37 72.65 -5.93
CA ASP A 619 -16.07 72.45 -4.50
C ASP A 619 -14.69 72.98 -4.09
N LYS A 620 -13.89 73.52 -5.02
CA LYS A 620 -12.56 74.07 -4.72
C LYS A 620 -12.70 75.24 -3.74
N ARG A 621 -11.88 75.24 -2.67
CA ARG A 621 -11.78 76.33 -1.70
C ARG A 621 -10.83 77.39 -2.20
N ILE A 622 -11.34 78.60 -2.35
CA ILE A 622 -10.66 79.73 -2.99
C ILE A 622 -10.63 80.88 -1.99
N TRP A 623 -9.54 81.65 -2.03
CA TRP A 623 -9.40 82.92 -1.33
C TRP A 623 -10.12 84.04 -2.10
N TRP A 624 -10.96 84.77 -1.40
CA TRP A 624 -11.73 85.90 -1.88
C TRP A 624 -11.28 87.17 -1.18
N VAL A 625 -11.40 88.31 -1.86
CA VAL A 625 -11.17 89.65 -1.33
C VAL A 625 -12.31 90.56 -1.76
N CYS A 626 -12.96 91.24 -0.82
CA CYS A 626 -14.05 92.17 -1.13
C CYS A 626 -13.54 93.59 -1.40
N SER A 627 -14.42 94.51 -1.82
CA SER A 627 -14.12 95.95 -1.98
C SER A 627 -13.45 96.57 -0.75
N GLU A 628 -13.91 96.21 0.46
CA GLU A 628 -13.34 96.67 1.75
C GLU A 628 -12.01 95.97 2.12
N ARG A 629 -11.38 95.26 1.19
CA ARG A 629 -10.11 94.52 1.36
C ARG A 629 -10.11 93.44 2.44
N HIS A 630 -11.28 92.94 2.84
CA HIS A 630 -11.36 91.77 3.71
C HIS A 630 -11.11 90.50 2.92
N GLU A 631 -10.24 89.64 3.42
CA GLU A 631 -9.90 88.37 2.79
C GLU A 631 -10.53 87.19 3.55
N TRP A 632 -11.08 86.21 2.82
CA TRP A 632 -11.60 84.97 3.41
C TRP A 632 -11.54 83.80 2.42
N GLN A 633 -11.61 82.58 2.94
CA GLN A 633 -11.58 81.38 2.11
C GLN A 633 -12.90 80.61 2.21
N THR A 634 -13.51 80.28 1.07
CA THR A 634 -14.69 79.40 0.99
C THR A 634 -14.76 78.70 -0.37
N LYS A 635 -15.62 77.70 -0.51
CA LYS A 635 -15.86 76.99 -1.76
C LYS A 635 -16.48 77.92 -2.82
N VAL A 636 -16.14 77.75 -4.09
CA VAL A 636 -16.75 78.49 -5.21
C VAL A 636 -18.27 78.32 -5.22
N TYR A 637 -18.77 77.08 -5.09
CA TYR A 637 -20.20 76.79 -5.00
C TYR A 637 -20.93 77.57 -3.89
N ASN A 638 -20.27 77.82 -2.75
CA ASN A 638 -20.89 78.58 -1.66
C ASN A 638 -21.08 80.06 -2.01
N ARG A 639 -20.26 80.62 -2.90
CA ARG A 639 -20.39 82.00 -3.39
C ARG A 639 -21.50 82.14 -4.41
N THR A 640 -21.66 81.16 -5.29
CA THR A 640 -22.49 81.22 -6.50
C THR A 640 -23.91 80.68 -6.32
N LYS A 641 -24.19 79.94 -5.25
CA LYS A 641 -25.56 79.47 -4.95
C LYS A 641 -26.52 80.62 -4.66
N ILE A 642 -27.82 80.36 -4.82
CA ILE A 642 -28.89 81.28 -4.40
C ILE A 642 -28.74 81.52 -2.88
N ASN A 643 -28.66 82.79 -2.46
CA ASN A 643 -28.26 83.22 -1.12
C ASN A 643 -26.83 82.79 -0.72
N GLY A 644 -25.89 82.98 -1.65
CA GLY A 644 -24.47 82.70 -1.47
C GLY A 644 -23.84 83.45 -0.28
N THR A 645 -22.73 82.91 0.21
CA THR A 645 -22.01 83.50 1.35
C THR A 645 -21.23 84.72 0.89
N ASN A 646 -21.62 85.91 1.36
CA ASN A 646 -20.86 87.14 1.18
C ASN A 646 -19.68 87.24 2.17
N CYS A 647 -18.87 88.29 2.05
CA CYS A 647 -17.78 88.56 2.98
C CYS A 647 -18.24 88.44 4.45
N PRO A 648 -17.65 87.56 5.27
CA PRO A 648 -18.06 87.36 6.66
C PRO A 648 -17.88 88.61 7.52
N LYS A 649 -16.83 89.40 7.27
CA LYS A 649 -16.54 90.64 8.01
C LYS A 649 -17.55 91.74 7.67
N CYS A 650 -17.80 92.01 6.37
CA CYS A 650 -18.81 92.99 5.96
C CYS A 650 -20.22 92.59 6.41
N SER A 651 -20.55 91.30 6.37
CA SER A 651 -21.85 90.79 6.83
C SER A 651 -22.05 90.98 8.34
N LYS A 652 -20.99 90.81 9.15
CA LYS A 652 -21.02 91.09 10.59
C LYS A 652 -21.12 92.58 10.90
N MET A 653 -20.42 93.43 10.14
CA MET A 653 -20.50 94.89 10.29
C MET A 653 -21.89 95.42 9.97
N LYS A 654 -22.50 94.99 8.86
CA LYS A 654 -23.90 95.35 8.52
C LYS A 654 -24.88 94.97 9.64
N LYS A 655 -24.72 93.78 10.24
CA LYS A 655 -25.54 93.32 11.37
C LYS A 655 -25.35 94.13 12.67
N ARG A 656 -24.19 94.74 12.89
CA ARG A 656 -23.96 95.65 14.04
C ARG A 656 -24.59 97.02 13.79
N PHE A 657 -24.40 97.60 12.60
CA PHE A 657 -25.02 98.88 12.23
C PHE A 657 -26.55 98.85 12.28
N THR A 658 -27.18 97.74 11.87
CA THR A 658 -28.65 97.56 12.00
C THR A 658 -29.12 97.34 13.43
N LYS A 659 -28.22 97.01 14.37
CA LYS A 659 -28.54 96.79 15.79
C LYS A 659 -28.35 98.07 16.62
N ASP A 660 -27.35 98.87 16.29
CA ASP A 660 -27.10 100.16 16.93
C ASP A 660 -28.07 101.26 16.46
N SER A 661 -28.58 101.17 15.21
CA SER A 661 -29.65 102.07 14.74
C SER A 661 -31.00 101.82 15.43
N SER A 662 -31.28 100.60 15.88
CA SER A 662 -32.47 100.26 16.67
C SER A 662 -32.36 100.56 18.18
N LEU A 663 -31.21 101.02 18.68
CA LEU A 663 -30.99 101.39 20.08
C LEU A 663 -30.95 102.91 20.32
N ASN A 664 -30.89 103.72 19.27
CA ASN A 664 -30.91 105.19 19.33
C ASN A 664 -32.29 105.83 19.09
N GLU A 665 -33.34 105.03 18.85
CA GLU A 665 -34.75 105.49 18.84
C GLU A 665 -35.45 105.28 20.20
N SER A 666 -34.70 104.99 21.27
CA SER A 666 -35.22 104.71 22.60
C SER A 666 -34.51 105.52 23.71
N LYS A 667 -34.25 106.81 23.46
CA LYS A 667 -33.92 107.81 24.48
C LYS A 667 -34.50 109.17 24.14
#